data_AF-C0Q8U0-F1
#
_entry.id   AF-C0Q8U0-F1
#
_cell.length_a   1.000
_cell.length_b   1.000
_cell.length_c   1.000
_cell.angle_alpha   90.00
_cell.angle_beta   90.00
_cell.angle_gamma   90.00
#
_symmetry.space_group_name_H-M   'P 1'
#
loop_
_entity.id
_entity.type
_entity.pdbx_description
1 polymer ?
#
loop_
_entity_poly.entity_id
_entity_poly.type
_entity_poly.pdbx_seq_one_letter_code
_entity_poly.pdbx_strand_id
1 'polypeptide(L)'
;MATYKTPDVYIKEISLFPPSVAEVETAVPAFIGYTEKAQKLVPEDLLNQPTKVTSLLDFQELFGGPPPVDIQEVVLDENNVVASKTLNAEFYMYDSLRLFFKNGGGKCYIISIGSYTATITKSHFETGLEKLKKKDEPTLILFPDAVLFGNDNLYTIQQLALEQCNTLQDRFCIFDLLESKSGDPGFDWEKGRDEFRDKIGINYLKYGAAYTPWLKTNLGITINYRDIKGKIMRGGQAVSLDVLTNDTDVQQTVTNLDNAVADLDQITLDISGLKGGENSIKARYASLKDAFKLAPGDVTFKALFNLIYDMVDKIDEWAAKANLIKGSKLITDIESLISNALKASMETLIGYDKSADDQLTGAYDLYSAYDPVETAQWGNIFTAANTVAAVNIYGTGTDAAKMKTAEPSITLIFHQVNAAVSKVMETASTYETTYGKNLYDTHTIYKTTITTLSDTMTVLPPSGAIAGIYAMVDTNRGVWKAPANVSLSNVLELTETIDNKEQEDLNVDVTAGKSINAIRGFTGKGILVWGARTLAGNDNEWRYISVRRFFNMVEESIKKSTYWAVFEPNDANTWIKVKAMIENYLVQKWRDGALAGAKPGHAFFVNVGLGVTMTAQDILEGRMNVEIGMAVVRPAEFIILKFAHKMQES
;
A
#
# COMPACT_ATOMS: atom_id res chain seq x y z
N MET A 1 59.43 9.31 -6.21
CA MET A 1 60.01 8.62 -5.05
C MET A 1 60.48 9.65 -4.05
N ALA A 2 60.26 9.45 -2.74
CA ALA A 2 60.81 10.35 -1.74
C ALA A 2 62.34 10.30 -1.79
N THR A 3 62.98 11.46 -1.91
CA THR A 3 64.44 11.57 -1.93
C THR A 3 64.94 11.70 -0.50
N TYR A 4 65.47 10.63 0.06
CA TYR A 4 66.07 10.64 1.40
C TYR A 4 67.44 11.34 1.33
N LYS A 5 67.63 12.38 2.16
CA LYS A 5 68.82 13.27 2.12
C LYS A 5 69.68 13.20 3.38
N THR A 6 69.30 12.40 4.37
CA THR A 6 70.07 12.22 5.62
C THR A 6 70.20 10.72 5.95
N PRO A 7 71.31 10.28 6.56
CA PRO A 7 71.38 8.94 7.12
C PRO A 7 70.52 8.88 8.40
N ASP A 8 69.32 8.32 8.31
CA ASP A 8 68.40 8.09 9.44
C ASP A 8 67.47 6.88 9.17
N VAL A 9 66.78 6.40 10.20
CA VAL A 9 65.75 5.35 10.08
C VAL A 9 64.41 5.97 9.72
N TYR A 10 63.93 5.71 8.50
CA TYR A 10 62.64 6.21 8.03
C TYR A 10 61.54 5.16 8.20
N ILE A 11 60.44 5.55 8.85
CA ILE A 11 59.21 4.76 8.89
C ILE A 11 58.34 5.21 7.72
N LYS A 12 57.94 4.26 6.87
CA LYS A 12 56.99 4.48 5.79
C LYS A 12 55.78 3.58 6.01
N GLU A 13 54.62 4.20 6.20
CA GLU A 13 53.37 3.47 6.18
C GLU A 13 53.03 3.12 4.73
N ILE A 14 53.15 1.84 4.39
CA ILE A 14 52.65 1.30 3.14
C ILE A 14 51.32 0.65 3.48
N SER A 15 50.22 1.27 3.09
CA SER A 15 48.92 0.61 3.16
C SER A 15 48.92 -0.58 2.19
N LEU A 16 48.97 -1.77 2.75
CA LEU A 16 49.00 -3.05 2.01
C LEU A 16 47.61 -3.66 1.83
N PHE A 17 46.58 -3.11 2.48
CA PHE A 17 45.23 -3.63 2.34
C PHE A 17 44.66 -3.21 0.98
N PRO A 18 44.35 -4.17 0.08
CA PRO A 18 43.62 -3.83 -1.11
C PRO A 18 42.23 -3.32 -0.72
N PRO A 19 41.65 -2.38 -1.49
CA PRO A 19 40.24 -2.03 -1.37
C PRO A 19 39.38 -3.30 -1.46
N SER A 20 38.28 -3.35 -0.72
CA SER A 20 37.36 -4.48 -0.70
C SER A 20 36.10 -4.17 -1.52
N VAL A 21 35.52 -5.19 -2.14
CA VAL A 21 34.19 -5.06 -2.75
C VAL A 21 33.13 -5.04 -1.66
N ALA A 22 32.33 -3.98 -1.61
CA ALA A 22 31.12 -3.92 -0.81
C ALA A 22 29.96 -4.52 -1.62
N GLU A 23 29.28 -5.51 -1.06
CA GLU A 23 28.12 -6.14 -1.70
C GLU A 23 26.92 -5.20 -1.68
N VAL A 24 26.21 -5.12 -2.81
CA VAL A 24 24.94 -4.38 -2.91
C VAL A 24 23.76 -5.22 -2.48
N GLU A 25 22.68 -4.54 -2.11
CA GLU A 25 21.39 -5.17 -1.82
C GLU A 25 20.84 -5.90 -3.06
N THR A 26 20.14 -7.02 -2.87
CA THR A 26 19.74 -7.90 -3.98
C THR A 26 18.24 -7.92 -4.25
N ALA A 27 17.41 -7.60 -3.26
CA ALA A 27 15.95 -7.70 -3.33
C ALA A 27 15.26 -6.46 -2.74
N VAL A 28 15.52 -5.30 -3.34
CA VAL A 28 14.82 -4.05 -3.02
C VAL A 28 13.83 -3.75 -4.14
N PRO A 29 12.55 -4.14 -3.99
CA PRO A 29 11.56 -3.93 -5.04
C PRO A 29 11.10 -2.48 -5.14
N ALA A 30 10.83 -2.04 -6.37
CA ALA A 30 10.06 -0.86 -6.69
C ALA A 30 8.66 -1.27 -7.14
N PHE A 31 7.68 -0.97 -6.30
CA PHE A 31 6.27 -1.10 -6.63
C PHE A 31 5.78 0.17 -7.33
N ILE A 32 5.22 0.01 -8.52
CA ILE A 32 4.65 1.10 -9.33
C ILE A 32 3.15 0.85 -9.46
N GLY A 33 2.33 1.75 -8.91
CA GLY A 33 0.88 1.57 -8.84
C GLY A 33 0.15 2.79 -8.25
N TYR A 34 -1.16 2.67 -8.11
CA TYR A 34 -2.04 3.70 -7.57
C TYR A 34 -2.12 3.58 -6.05
N THR A 35 -2.30 4.72 -5.39
CA THR A 35 -2.37 4.80 -3.92
C THR A 35 -3.53 5.69 -3.49
N GLU A 36 -3.89 5.73 -2.21
CA GLU A 36 -4.97 6.62 -1.74
C GLU A 36 -4.56 8.09 -1.89
N LYS A 37 -3.34 8.38 -1.46
CA LYS A 37 -2.70 9.69 -1.49
C LYS A 37 -1.22 9.55 -1.83
N ALA A 38 -0.54 10.67 -2.03
CA ALA A 38 0.91 10.71 -2.18
C ALA A 38 1.44 11.98 -1.52
N GLN A 39 1.58 11.97 -0.19
CA GLN A 39 1.84 13.18 0.60
C GLN A 39 2.85 12.92 1.72
N LYS A 40 3.87 13.78 1.80
CA LYS A 40 4.77 13.90 2.96
C LYS A 40 4.55 15.21 3.72
N LEU A 41 4.58 16.34 3.02
CA LEU A 41 4.40 17.67 3.61
C LEU A 41 3.14 18.35 3.09
N VAL A 42 2.95 18.33 1.78
CA VAL A 42 1.79 18.92 1.09
C VAL A 42 1.17 17.90 0.15
N PRO A 43 -0.14 18.02 -0.18
CA PRO A 43 -0.79 17.10 -1.10
C PRO A 43 0.00 16.92 -2.40
N GLU A 44 0.13 15.67 -2.85
CA GLU A 44 0.76 15.24 -4.11
C GLU A 44 2.28 15.49 -4.25
N ASP A 45 2.99 15.90 -3.20
CA ASP A 45 4.44 16.12 -3.26
C ASP A 45 5.25 14.83 -3.53
N LEU A 46 4.68 13.66 -3.24
CA LEU A 46 5.28 12.35 -3.54
C LEU A 46 4.82 11.74 -4.86
N LEU A 47 3.90 12.39 -5.60
CA LEU A 47 3.39 11.85 -6.86
C LEU A 47 4.53 11.67 -7.89
N ASN A 48 4.61 10.47 -8.47
CA ASN A 48 5.68 10.04 -9.39
C ASN A 48 7.10 10.15 -8.80
N GLN A 49 7.25 10.23 -7.47
CA GLN A 49 8.54 10.26 -6.80
C GLN A 49 8.85 8.90 -6.17
N PRO A 50 9.90 8.19 -6.62
CA PRO A 50 10.32 6.96 -5.97
C PRO A 50 10.72 7.23 -4.53
N THR A 51 9.92 6.72 -3.61
CA THR A 51 10.02 6.97 -2.17
C THR A 51 10.26 5.66 -1.47
N LYS A 52 11.29 5.59 -0.63
CA LYS A 52 11.61 4.40 0.13
C LYS A 52 10.66 4.28 1.31
N VAL A 53 10.11 3.09 1.51
CA VAL A 53 9.37 2.71 2.71
C VAL A 53 9.98 1.47 3.35
N THR A 54 9.86 1.36 4.66
CA THR A 54 10.45 0.25 5.44
C THR A 54 9.42 -0.63 6.12
N SER A 55 8.17 -0.19 6.18
CA SER A 55 7.07 -0.93 6.79
C SER A 55 5.73 -0.54 6.15
N LEU A 56 4.70 -1.33 6.41
CA LEU A 56 3.34 -0.99 5.99
C LEU A 56 2.82 0.28 6.68
N LEU A 57 3.24 0.58 7.91
CA LEU A 57 2.84 1.79 8.62
C LEU A 57 3.42 3.04 7.95
N ASP A 58 4.69 2.98 7.55
CA ASP A 58 5.39 4.01 6.78
C ASP A 58 4.70 4.25 5.42
N PHE A 59 4.28 3.16 4.75
CA PHE A 59 3.44 3.27 3.57
C PHE A 59 2.11 3.99 3.87
N GLN A 60 1.38 3.60 4.91
CA GLN A 60 0.08 4.18 5.24
C GLN A 60 0.17 5.67 5.59
N GLU A 61 1.25 6.08 6.27
CA GLU A 61 1.49 7.47 6.59
C GLU A 61 1.62 8.33 5.32
N LEU A 62 2.41 7.88 4.35
CA LEU A 62 2.76 8.63 3.14
C LEU A 62 1.77 8.47 1.98
N PHE A 63 1.25 7.25 1.81
CA PHE A 63 0.48 6.83 0.64
C PHE A 63 -0.96 6.39 0.95
N GLY A 64 -1.30 6.23 2.23
CA GLY A 64 -2.64 5.90 2.69
C GLY A 64 -2.97 4.41 2.72
N GLY A 65 -4.25 4.10 2.86
CA GLY A 65 -4.79 2.78 3.14
C GLY A 65 -5.26 2.00 1.90
N PRO A 66 -6.06 0.94 2.12
CA PRO A 66 -6.63 0.14 1.04
C PRO A 66 -7.56 1.00 0.16
N PRO A 67 -7.74 0.63 -1.11
CA PRO A 67 -8.78 1.23 -1.94
C PRO A 67 -10.16 1.05 -1.28
N PRO A 68 -11.05 2.05 -1.39
CA PRO A 68 -12.41 1.90 -0.90
C PRO A 68 -13.13 0.79 -1.67
N VAL A 69 -13.99 0.04 -0.97
CA VAL A 69 -14.87 -0.95 -1.59
C VAL A 69 -15.97 -0.19 -2.34
N ASP A 70 -15.77 0.07 -3.64
CA ASP A 70 -16.74 0.77 -4.47
C ASP A 70 -17.40 -0.17 -5.49
N ILE A 71 -18.44 -0.84 -5.02
CA ILE A 71 -19.24 -1.75 -5.83
C ILE A 71 -20.21 -0.92 -6.68
N GLN A 72 -20.24 -1.13 -7.99
CA GLN A 72 -21.22 -0.51 -8.88
C GLN A 72 -22.55 -1.25 -8.84
N GLU A 73 -22.51 -2.57 -9.04
CA GLU A 73 -23.67 -3.44 -9.07
C GLU A 73 -23.31 -4.87 -8.63
N VAL A 74 -24.30 -5.55 -8.07
CA VAL A 74 -24.27 -6.97 -7.73
C VAL A 74 -25.50 -7.62 -8.34
N VAL A 75 -25.30 -8.51 -9.32
CA VAL A 75 -26.40 -9.17 -10.03
C VAL A 75 -26.69 -10.51 -9.37
N LEU A 76 -27.94 -10.71 -8.96
CA LEU A 76 -28.46 -11.99 -8.47
C LEU A 76 -29.17 -12.76 -9.60
N ASP A 77 -28.98 -14.08 -9.61
CA ASP A 77 -29.71 -14.99 -10.51
C ASP A 77 -31.15 -15.27 -10.04
N GLU A 78 -31.84 -16.17 -10.73
CA GLU A 78 -33.20 -16.60 -10.36
C GLU A 78 -33.27 -17.29 -8.99
N ASN A 79 -32.15 -17.83 -8.50
CA ASN A 79 -32.02 -18.53 -7.21
C ASN A 79 -31.49 -17.63 -6.08
N ASN A 80 -31.35 -16.32 -6.31
CA ASN A 80 -30.77 -15.35 -5.38
C ASN A 80 -29.28 -15.59 -5.05
N VAL A 81 -28.54 -16.18 -5.98
CA VAL A 81 -27.08 -16.35 -5.90
C VAL A 81 -26.41 -15.25 -6.71
N VAL A 82 -25.26 -14.75 -6.24
CA VAL A 82 -24.47 -13.74 -6.97
C VAL A 82 -23.98 -14.33 -8.29
N ALA A 83 -24.50 -13.80 -9.40
CA ALA A 83 -24.14 -14.19 -10.76
C ALA A 83 -22.93 -13.38 -11.27
N SER A 84 -22.93 -12.07 -11.00
CA SER A 84 -21.82 -11.17 -11.35
C SER A 84 -21.75 -9.99 -10.39
N LYS A 85 -20.60 -9.32 -10.41
CA LYS A 85 -20.38 -8.04 -9.73
C LYS A 85 -19.57 -7.13 -10.63
N THR A 86 -19.82 -5.84 -10.52
CA THR A 86 -19.06 -4.80 -11.21
C THR A 86 -18.56 -3.81 -10.17
N LEU A 87 -17.27 -3.47 -10.23
CA LEU A 87 -16.63 -2.51 -9.33
C LEU A 87 -16.33 -1.22 -10.11
N ASN A 88 -16.46 -0.07 -9.47
CA ASN A 88 -16.06 1.22 -10.07
C ASN A 88 -14.54 1.39 -10.11
N ALA A 89 -13.83 0.77 -9.17
CA ALA A 89 -12.38 0.79 -9.09
C ALA A 89 -11.87 -0.47 -8.39
N GLU A 90 -10.78 -1.04 -8.90
CA GLU A 90 -10.08 -2.17 -8.31
C GLU A 90 -8.58 -1.84 -8.38
N PHE A 91 -7.88 -1.90 -7.26
CA PHE A 91 -6.43 -1.65 -7.19
C PHE A 91 -5.78 -2.68 -6.27
N TYR A 92 -4.64 -3.21 -6.69
CA TYR A 92 -3.94 -4.32 -6.04
C TYR A 92 -2.68 -3.88 -5.31
N MET A 93 -2.18 -2.67 -5.55
CA MET A 93 -0.94 -2.14 -4.99
C MET A 93 -0.84 -2.30 -3.47
N TYR A 94 -1.86 -1.86 -2.73
CA TYR A 94 -1.86 -1.90 -1.26
C TYR A 94 -1.79 -3.34 -0.72
N ASP A 95 -2.62 -4.24 -1.25
CA ASP A 95 -2.65 -5.62 -0.77
C ASP A 95 -1.47 -6.46 -1.28
N SER A 96 -0.94 -6.15 -2.46
CA SER A 96 0.33 -6.70 -2.95
C SER A 96 1.49 -6.34 -2.02
N LEU A 97 1.48 -5.12 -1.47
CA LEU A 97 2.47 -4.70 -0.48
C LEU A 97 2.27 -5.40 0.88
N ARG A 98 1.02 -5.64 1.30
CA ARG A 98 0.74 -6.48 2.48
C ARG A 98 1.29 -7.89 2.29
N LEU A 99 1.06 -8.52 1.12
CA LEU A 99 1.63 -9.83 0.79
C LEU A 99 3.15 -9.82 0.81
N PHE A 100 3.77 -8.78 0.26
CA PHE A 100 5.23 -8.61 0.27
C PHE A 100 5.80 -8.67 1.69
N PHE A 101 5.29 -7.82 2.60
CA PHE A 101 5.76 -7.82 4.00
C PHE A 101 5.45 -9.14 4.72
N LYS A 102 4.32 -9.79 4.44
CA LYS A 102 3.97 -11.10 5.03
C LYS A 102 4.85 -12.26 4.53
N ASN A 103 5.46 -12.12 3.36
CA ASN A 103 6.32 -13.15 2.74
C ASN A 103 7.83 -12.86 2.91
N GLY A 104 8.19 -12.00 3.86
CA GLY A 104 9.59 -11.70 4.20
C GLY A 104 10.19 -10.50 3.47
N GLY A 105 9.33 -9.65 2.91
CA GLY A 105 9.72 -8.35 2.38
C GLY A 105 10.26 -7.40 3.46
N GLY A 106 11.31 -6.66 3.11
CA GLY A 106 11.91 -5.62 3.95
C GLY A 106 11.66 -4.23 3.37
N LYS A 107 12.71 -3.46 3.13
CA LYS A 107 12.62 -2.15 2.47
C LYS A 107 12.17 -2.28 1.01
N CYS A 108 11.35 -1.35 0.55
CA CYS A 108 10.95 -1.24 -0.85
C CYS A 108 10.80 0.23 -1.26
N TYR A 109 10.66 0.45 -2.56
CA TYR A 109 10.34 1.74 -3.14
C TYR A 109 8.90 1.74 -3.63
N ILE A 110 8.23 2.86 -3.39
CA ILE A 110 6.87 3.12 -3.83
C ILE A 110 6.93 4.26 -4.84
N ILE A 111 6.32 4.04 -5.99
CA ILE A 111 6.06 5.08 -6.98
C ILE A 111 4.55 5.15 -7.13
N SER A 112 3.94 6.09 -6.42
CA SER A 112 2.53 6.43 -6.65
C SER A 112 2.41 7.13 -8.00
N ILE A 113 1.63 6.56 -8.91
CA ILE A 113 1.40 7.09 -10.26
C ILE A 113 0.00 7.69 -10.43
N GLY A 114 -0.76 7.81 -9.35
CA GLY A 114 -2.10 8.39 -9.30
C GLY A 114 -2.87 7.98 -8.04
N SER A 115 -3.97 8.68 -7.76
CA SER A 115 -4.91 8.30 -6.70
C SER A 115 -5.86 7.18 -7.15
N TYR A 116 -6.60 6.56 -6.23
CA TYR A 116 -7.67 5.60 -6.56
C TYR A 116 -8.82 6.20 -7.39
N THR A 117 -8.89 7.51 -7.54
CA THR A 117 -9.88 8.20 -8.39
C THR A 117 -9.36 8.53 -9.78
N ALA A 118 -8.08 8.29 -10.05
CA ALA A 118 -7.47 8.58 -11.34
C ALA A 118 -7.84 7.52 -12.38
N THR A 119 -8.07 7.95 -13.62
CA THR A 119 -8.21 7.03 -14.75
C THR A 119 -6.90 6.31 -15.01
N ILE A 120 -6.97 4.99 -15.15
CA ILE A 120 -5.79 4.16 -15.40
C ILE A 120 -5.30 4.38 -16.83
N THR A 121 -4.08 4.89 -16.99
CA THR A 121 -3.47 5.12 -18.30
C THR A 121 -2.07 4.56 -18.40
N LYS A 122 -1.67 4.14 -19.61
CA LYS A 122 -0.31 3.65 -19.90
C LYS A 122 0.75 4.70 -19.53
N SER A 123 0.47 5.97 -19.81
CA SER A 123 1.41 7.08 -19.58
C SER A 123 1.79 7.25 -18.10
N HIS A 124 0.89 6.93 -17.17
CA HIS A 124 1.20 6.94 -15.74
C HIS A 124 2.32 5.95 -15.39
N PHE A 125 2.23 4.71 -15.89
CA PHE A 125 3.26 3.69 -15.67
C PHE A 125 4.58 4.03 -16.37
N GLU A 126 4.53 4.55 -17.60
CA GLU A 126 5.72 5.04 -18.31
C GLU A 126 6.44 6.11 -17.50
N THR A 127 5.69 7.09 -16.97
CA THR A 127 6.24 8.16 -16.13
C THR A 127 6.88 7.59 -14.85
N GLY A 128 6.20 6.66 -14.16
CA GLY A 128 6.74 6.01 -12.97
C GLY A 128 8.05 5.25 -13.26
N LEU A 129 8.11 4.54 -14.38
CA LEU A 129 9.29 3.80 -14.83
C LEU A 129 10.46 4.74 -15.16
N GLU A 130 10.21 5.83 -15.88
CA GLU A 130 11.22 6.86 -16.18
C GLU A 130 11.79 7.51 -14.90
N LYS A 131 10.95 7.72 -13.88
CA LYS A 131 11.40 8.26 -12.58
C LYS A 131 12.23 7.23 -11.82
N LEU A 132 11.87 5.96 -11.90
CA LEU A 132 12.62 4.85 -11.30
C LEU A 132 14.03 4.72 -11.89
N LYS A 133 14.25 4.99 -13.18
CA LYS A 133 15.59 4.96 -13.81
C LYS A 133 16.64 5.80 -13.06
N LYS A 134 16.20 6.89 -12.43
CA LYS A 134 17.08 7.83 -11.70
C LYS A 134 17.41 7.37 -10.29
N LYS A 135 16.91 6.21 -9.86
CA LYS A 135 17.23 5.61 -8.56
C LYS A 135 18.05 4.35 -8.75
N ASP A 136 19.08 4.25 -7.94
CA ASP A 136 20.15 3.26 -8.02
C ASP A 136 19.93 2.04 -7.11
N GLU A 137 19.23 2.20 -5.99
CA GLU A 137 19.00 1.11 -5.02
C GLU A 137 17.97 0.05 -5.44
N PRO A 138 16.90 0.37 -6.22
CA PRO A 138 15.92 -0.63 -6.61
C PRO A 138 16.50 -1.73 -7.52
N THR A 139 16.32 -2.99 -7.12
CA THR A 139 16.80 -4.16 -7.87
C THR A 139 15.68 -5.01 -8.45
N LEU A 140 14.44 -4.82 -8.00
CA LEU A 140 13.26 -5.50 -8.55
C LEU A 140 12.24 -4.47 -9.04
N ILE A 141 11.51 -4.79 -10.12
CA ILE A 141 10.42 -3.97 -10.65
C ILE A 141 9.15 -4.82 -10.72
N LEU A 142 8.04 -4.28 -10.21
CA LEU A 142 6.72 -4.89 -10.35
C LEU A 142 5.62 -3.83 -10.45
N PHE A 143 4.52 -4.21 -11.10
CA PHE A 143 3.39 -3.34 -11.45
C PHE A 143 2.07 -4.06 -11.12
N PRO A 144 1.73 -4.26 -9.84
CA PRO A 144 0.56 -5.06 -9.45
C PRO A 144 -0.74 -4.53 -10.06
N ASP A 145 -0.86 -3.22 -10.28
CA ASP A 145 -2.05 -2.60 -10.89
C ASP A 145 -2.05 -2.62 -12.42
N ALA A 146 -0.94 -2.95 -13.09
CA ALA A 146 -0.90 -2.90 -14.56
C ALA A 146 -1.82 -3.96 -15.21
N VAL A 147 -2.16 -5.03 -14.50
CA VAL A 147 -3.11 -6.06 -14.98
C VAL A 147 -4.51 -5.48 -15.23
N LEU A 148 -4.85 -4.35 -14.62
CA LEU A 148 -6.14 -3.67 -14.77
C LEU A 148 -6.37 -3.10 -16.19
N PHE A 149 -5.33 -3.01 -17.03
CA PHE A 149 -5.52 -2.64 -18.44
C PHE A 149 -6.40 -3.64 -19.20
N GLY A 150 -6.31 -4.93 -18.86
CA GLY A 150 -6.98 -6.02 -19.59
C GLY A 150 -6.63 -6.08 -21.10
N ASN A 151 -5.56 -5.42 -21.56
CA ASN A 151 -5.22 -5.28 -22.97
C ASN A 151 -3.70 -5.18 -23.22
N ASP A 152 -3.32 -4.90 -24.46
CA ASP A 152 -1.93 -4.87 -24.95
C ASP A 152 -1.02 -3.87 -24.21
N ASN A 153 -1.58 -2.89 -23.50
CA ASN A 153 -0.82 -1.93 -22.73
C ASN A 153 -0.05 -2.60 -21.57
N LEU A 154 -0.58 -3.68 -20.97
CA LEU A 154 0.14 -4.42 -19.92
C LEU A 154 1.49 -4.92 -20.45
N TYR A 155 1.47 -5.66 -21.56
CA TYR A 155 2.69 -6.24 -22.13
C TYR A 155 3.64 -5.16 -22.64
N THR A 156 3.12 -4.04 -23.13
CA THR A 156 3.96 -2.90 -23.53
C THR A 156 4.72 -2.31 -22.33
N ILE A 157 4.08 -2.16 -21.17
CA ILE A 157 4.77 -1.72 -19.94
C ILE A 157 5.81 -2.75 -19.47
N GLN A 158 5.47 -4.04 -19.54
CA GLN A 158 6.40 -5.11 -19.19
C GLN A 158 7.63 -5.13 -20.11
N GLN A 159 7.45 -4.92 -21.42
CA GLN A 159 8.55 -4.78 -22.38
C GLN A 159 9.46 -3.59 -22.07
N LEU A 160 8.88 -2.42 -21.75
CA LEU A 160 9.66 -1.22 -21.36
C LEU A 160 10.46 -1.47 -20.08
N ALA A 161 9.90 -2.20 -19.12
CA ALA A 161 10.60 -2.57 -17.90
C ALA A 161 11.79 -3.50 -18.18
N LEU A 162 11.64 -4.49 -19.08
CA LEU A 162 12.74 -5.35 -19.53
C LEU A 162 13.85 -4.56 -20.25
N GLU A 163 13.48 -3.60 -21.10
CA GLU A 163 14.45 -2.71 -21.77
C GLU A 163 15.24 -1.87 -20.77
N GLN A 164 14.56 -1.36 -19.74
CA GLN A 164 15.24 -0.66 -18.65
C GLN A 164 16.20 -1.58 -17.89
N CYS A 165 15.79 -2.81 -17.56
CA CYS A 165 16.67 -3.78 -16.92
C CYS A 165 17.91 -4.07 -17.79
N ASN A 166 17.74 -4.17 -19.11
CA ASN A 166 18.87 -4.36 -20.01
C ASN A 166 19.81 -3.17 -20.07
N THR A 167 19.26 -1.95 -20.01
CA THR A 167 20.05 -0.71 -20.04
C THR A 167 20.88 -0.52 -18.78
N LEU A 168 20.30 -0.82 -17.61
CA LEU A 168 20.91 -0.53 -16.31
C LEU A 168 21.63 -1.74 -15.69
N GLN A 169 21.25 -2.96 -16.09
CA GLN A 169 21.86 -4.24 -15.74
C GLN A 169 21.91 -4.60 -14.24
N ASP A 170 21.31 -3.77 -13.40
CA ASP A 170 21.27 -3.87 -11.93
C ASP A 170 19.92 -4.38 -11.40
N ARG A 171 18.90 -4.49 -12.27
CA ARG A 171 17.50 -4.77 -11.88
C ARG A 171 16.86 -5.92 -12.65
N PHE A 172 15.77 -6.45 -12.09
CA PHE A 172 15.06 -7.63 -12.58
C PHE A 172 13.53 -7.47 -12.41
N CYS A 173 12.74 -7.91 -13.38
CA CYS A 173 11.28 -7.76 -13.37
C CYS A 173 10.57 -9.00 -12.80
N ILE A 174 9.50 -8.76 -12.04
CA ILE A 174 8.54 -9.79 -11.61
C ILE A 174 7.19 -9.43 -12.21
N PHE A 175 6.67 -10.30 -13.06
CA PHE A 175 5.46 -10.05 -13.83
C PHE A 175 4.30 -10.96 -13.44
N ASP A 176 3.11 -10.38 -13.54
CA ASP A 176 1.83 -11.05 -13.42
C ASP A 176 1.22 -11.25 -14.81
N LEU A 177 0.44 -12.33 -14.94
CA LEU A 177 -0.36 -12.62 -16.13
C LEU A 177 -1.79 -12.12 -15.94
N LEU A 178 -2.51 -11.91 -17.05
CA LEU A 178 -3.96 -11.78 -16.99
C LEU A 178 -4.58 -13.15 -16.79
N GLU A 179 -5.59 -13.26 -15.92
CA GLU A 179 -6.42 -14.48 -15.78
C GLU A 179 -7.90 -14.20 -16.09
N SER A 180 -8.27 -12.93 -16.22
CA SER A 180 -9.60 -12.50 -16.63
C SER A 180 -9.48 -11.20 -17.42
N LYS A 181 -10.50 -10.89 -18.21
CA LYS A 181 -10.56 -9.70 -19.04
C LYS A 181 -11.97 -9.12 -19.07
N SER A 182 -12.07 -7.83 -18.78
CA SER A 182 -13.37 -7.13 -18.82
C SER A 182 -13.99 -7.23 -20.21
N GLY A 183 -15.26 -7.62 -20.27
CA GLY A 183 -16.00 -7.82 -21.52
C GLY A 183 -15.74 -9.14 -22.25
N ASP A 184 -14.87 -10.03 -21.73
CA ASP A 184 -14.67 -11.37 -22.27
C ASP A 184 -14.82 -12.44 -21.17
N PRO A 185 -16.07 -12.90 -20.89
CA PRO A 185 -16.34 -13.93 -19.88
C PRO A 185 -15.70 -15.28 -20.21
N GLY A 186 -15.26 -15.49 -21.45
CA GLY A 186 -14.55 -16.71 -21.86
C GLY A 186 -13.05 -16.62 -21.66
N PHE A 187 -12.50 -15.48 -21.23
CA PHE A 187 -11.07 -15.34 -20.96
C PHE A 187 -10.72 -16.04 -19.65
N ASP A 188 -9.81 -17.00 -19.72
CA ASP A 188 -9.33 -17.80 -18.60
C ASP A 188 -7.80 -17.73 -18.50
N TRP A 189 -7.25 -18.44 -17.52
CA TRP A 189 -5.82 -18.47 -17.25
C TRP A 189 -5.00 -19.06 -18.42
N GLU A 190 -5.53 -20.03 -19.18
CA GLU A 190 -4.83 -20.63 -20.33
C GLU A 190 -4.69 -19.62 -21.47
N LYS A 191 -5.77 -18.88 -21.77
CA LYS A 191 -5.72 -17.76 -22.72
C LYS A 191 -4.79 -16.65 -22.25
N GLY A 192 -4.77 -16.39 -20.94
CA GLY A 192 -3.81 -15.49 -20.31
C GLY A 192 -2.35 -15.88 -20.54
N ARG A 193 -2.03 -17.16 -20.35
CA ARG A 193 -0.71 -17.75 -20.66
C ARG A 193 -0.34 -17.54 -22.12
N ASP A 194 -1.24 -17.91 -23.04
CA ASP A 194 -0.97 -17.83 -24.48
C ASP A 194 -0.80 -16.38 -24.93
N GLU A 195 -1.68 -15.48 -24.49
CA GLU A 195 -1.60 -14.05 -24.81
C GLU A 195 -0.30 -13.42 -24.28
N PHE A 196 0.10 -13.75 -23.04
CA PHE A 196 1.36 -13.28 -22.48
C PHE A 196 2.55 -13.75 -23.35
N ARG A 197 2.58 -15.03 -23.74
CA ARG A 197 3.63 -15.56 -24.61
C ARG A 197 3.67 -14.86 -25.95
N ASP A 198 2.55 -14.59 -26.56
CA ASP A 198 2.51 -13.92 -27.86
C ASP A 198 2.97 -12.46 -27.76
N LYS A 199 2.56 -11.76 -26.70
CA LYS A 199 2.69 -10.30 -26.63
C LYS A 199 3.89 -9.78 -25.84
N ILE A 200 4.52 -10.56 -24.96
CA ILE A 200 5.69 -10.07 -24.18
C ILE A 200 6.94 -9.81 -25.04
N GLY A 201 6.96 -10.26 -26.30
CA GLY A 201 8.10 -10.09 -27.22
C GLY A 201 9.27 -11.02 -26.91
N ILE A 202 10.42 -10.82 -27.57
CA ILE A 202 11.61 -11.71 -27.48
C ILE A 202 12.85 -11.02 -26.91
N ASN A 203 12.77 -9.71 -26.67
CA ASN A 203 13.91 -8.92 -26.25
C ASN A 203 14.10 -9.01 -24.74
N TYR A 204 15.36 -9.12 -24.31
CA TYR A 204 15.78 -8.96 -22.92
C TYR A 204 15.11 -9.90 -21.90
N LEU A 205 14.55 -11.02 -22.36
CA LEU A 205 13.79 -11.99 -21.55
C LEU A 205 14.53 -12.50 -20.31
N LYS A 206 15.87 -12.52 -20.35
CA LYS A 206 16.69 -12.91 -19.20
C LYS A 206 16.47 -12.03 -17.96
N TYR A 207 15.99 -10.80 -18.10
CA TYR A 207 15.81 -9.86 -17.00
C TYR A 207 14.41 -9.88 -16.36
N GLY A 208 13.55 -10.84 -16.70
CA GLY A 208 12.23 -10.96 -16.09
C GLY A 208 11.88 -12.40 -15.74
N ALA A 209 10.88 -12.55 -14.87
CA ALA A 209 10.18 -13.79 -14.60
C ALA A 209 8.69 -13.51 -14.42
N ALA A 210 7.85 -14.40 -14.92
CA ALA A 210 6.40 -14.31 -14.76
C ALA A 210 5.88 -15.45 -13.89
N TYR A 211 4.77 -15.20 -13.18
CA TYR A 211 4.18 -16.12 -12.21
C TYR A 211 2.68 -16.27 -12.41
N THR A 212 2.20 -17.49 -12.26
CA THR A 212 0.77 -17.90 -12.33
C THR A 212 0.56 -19.11 -11.41
N PRO A 213 -0.63 -19.33 -10.83
CA PRO A 213 -1.81 -18.51 -10.98
C PRO A 213 -1.94 -17.43 -9.89
N TRP A 214 -2.99 -16.63 -9.96
CA TRP A 214 -3.31 -15.61 -8.97
C TRP A 214 -3.64 -16.25 -7.62
N LEU A 215 -3.52 -15.45 -6.57
CA LEU A 215 -3.57 -15.89 -5.19
C LEU A 215 -4.89 -15.47 -4.56
N LYS A 216 -5.66 -16.41 -4.01
CA LYS A 216 -6.78 -16.04 -3.14
C LYS A 216 -6.28 -15.95 -1.71
N THR A 217 -6.43 -14.79 -1.10
CA THR A 217 -5.68 -14.44 0.10
C THR A 217 -6.56 -14.33 1.33
N ASN A 218 -5.95 -14.49 2.50
CA ASN A 218 -6.62 -14.19 3.77
C ASN A 218 -6.34 -12.75 4.23
N LEU A 219 -6.28 -11.81 3.28
CA LEU A 219 -6.14 -10.39 3.54
C LEU A 219 -7.54 -9.80 3.64
N GLY A 220 -8.25 -10.12 4.73
CA GLY A 220 -9.69 -9.84 4.88
C GLY A 220 -10.12 -8.45 4.41
N ILE A 221 -11.19 -8.42 3.62
CA ILE A 221 -11.87 -7.21 3.13
C ILE A 221 -13.19 -7.11 3.88
N THR A 222 -13.42 -5.95 4.51
CA THR A 222 -14.69 -5.68 5.19
C THR A 222 -15.63 -5.03 4.19
N ILE A 223 -16.71 -5.74 3.87
CA ILE A 223 -17.80 -5.21 3.05
C ILE A 223 -18.98 -4.97 3.99
N ASN A 224 -19.40 -3.72 4.08
CA ASN A 224 -20.52 -3.29 4.90
C ASN A 224 -21.79 -3.18 4.05
N TYR A 225 -22.93 -3.08 4.74
CA TYR A 225 -24.22 -2.89 4.06
C TYR A 225 -24.24 -1.65 3.16
N ARG A 226 -23.65 -0.53 3.61
CA ARG A 226 -23.56 0.70 2.82
C ARG A 226 -22.86 0.51 1.47
N ASP A 227 -21.95 -0.47 1.35
CA ASP A 227 -21.19 -0.70 0.12
C ASP A 227 -22.05 -1.32 -0.98
N ILE A 228 -23.12 -2.05 -0.60
CA ILE A 228 -24.04 -2.74 -1.53
C ILE A 228 -25.47 -2.18 -1.52
N LYS A 229 -25.78 -1.24 -0.61
CA LYS A 229 -27.11 -0.64 -0.50
C LYS A 229 -27.53 0.00 -1.83
N GLY A 230 -28.69 -0.40 -2.34
CA GLY A 230 -29.24 0.10 -3.61
C GLY A 230 -28.55 -0.41 -4.87
N LYS A 231 -27.60 -1.36 -4.75
CA LYS A 231 -26.76 -1.86 -5.86
C LYS A 231 -27.05 -3.32 -6.21
N ILE A 232 -28.01 -3.96 -5.53
CA ILE A 232 -28.42 -5.33 -5.79
C ILE A 232 -29.43 -5.35 -6.94
N MET A 233 -29.14 -6.11 -7.98
CA MET A 233 -29.93 -6.20 -9.22
C MET A 233 -30.47 -7.62 -9.40
N ARG A 234 -31.71 -7.76 -9.85
CA ARG A 234 -32.30 -9.04 -10.27
C ARG A 234 -33.20 -8.81 -11.46
N GLY A 235 -33.02 -9.59 -12.54
CA GLY A 235 -33.77 -9.40 -13.78
C GLY A 235 -33.59 -8.00 -14.41
N GLY A 236 -32.43 -7.36 -14.18
CA GLY A 236 -32.14 -6.00 -14.65
C GLY A 236 -32.80 -4.87 -13.86
N GLN A 237 -33.47 -5.17 -12.74
CA GLN A 237 -34.07 -4.16 -11.86
C GLN A 237 -33.37 -4.15 -10.50
N ALA A 238 -33.26 -2.98 -9.89
CA ALA A 238 -32.76 -2.85 -8.53
C ALA A 238 -33.77 -3.46 -7.55
N VAL A 239 -33.27 -4.26 -6.61
CA VAL A 239 -34.07 -4.97 -5.61
C VAL A 239 -33.53 -4.67 -4.22
N SER A 240 -34.41 -4.34 -3.30
CA SER A 240 -34.07 -4.11 -1.89
C SER A 240 -34.01 -5.42 -1.11
N LEU A 241 -33.25 -5.47 -0.02
CA LEU A 241 -33.10 -6.71 0.75
C LEU A 241 -34.39 -7.15 1.45
N ASP A 242 -35.25 -6.21 1.85
CA ASP A 242 -36.51 -6.51 2.55
C ASP A 242 -37.46 -7.36 1.68
N VAL A 243 -37.47 -7.17 0.37
CA VAL A 243 -38.32 -7.98 -0.54
C VAL A 243 -37.72 -9.35 -0.87
N LEU A 244 -36.48 -9.61 -0.46
CA LEU A 244 -35.79 -10.89 -0.64
C LEU A 244 -35.99 -11.84 0.55
N THR A 245 -36.81 -11.44 1.54
CA THR A 245 -37.19 -12.27 2.69
C THR A 245 -38.68 -12.10 2.99
N ASN A 246 -39.30 -13.15 3.54
CA ASN A 246 -40.66 -13.11 4.06
C ASN A 246 -40.71 -12.98 5.60
N ASP A 247 -39.55 -12.94 6.26
CA ASP A 247 -39.45 -12.81 7.71
C ASP A 247 -39.59 -11.34 8.11
N THR A 248 -40.66 -11.02 8.86
CA THR A 248 -41.00 -9.66 9.27
C THR A 248 -39.96 -9.04 10.21
N ASP A 249 -39.29 -9.84 11.03
CA ASP A 249 -38.25 -9.35 11.96
C ASP A 249 -36.98 -8.98 11.18
N VAL A 250 -36.66 -9.76 10.14
CA VAL A 250 -35.56 -9.45 9.22
C VAL A 250 -35.87 -8.20 8.40
N GLN A 251 -37.10 -8.04 7.90
CA GLN A 251 -37.54 -6.83 7.20
C GLN A 251 -37.42 -5.57 8.09
N GLN A 252 -37.80 -5.69 9.37
CA GLN A 252 -37.61 -4.60 10.33
C GLN A 252 -36.12 -4.30 10.58
N THR A 253 -35.27 -5.33 10.58
CA THR A 253 -33.81 -5.15 10.70
C THR A 253 -33.23 -4.40 9.50
N VAL A 254 -33.67 -4.72 8.27
CA VAL A 254 -33.29 -3.96 7.06
C VAL A 254 -33.70 -2.49 7.21
N THR A 255 -34.95 -2.22 7.61
CA THR A 255 -35.46 -0.85 7.81
C THR A 255 -34.65 -0.08 8.86
N ASN A 256 -34.34 -0.72 9.99
CA ASN A 256 -33.54 -0.11 11.05
C ASN A 256 -32.12 0.23 10.57
N LEU A 257 -31.51 -0.66 9.79
CA LEU A 257 -30.20 -0.42 9.20
C LEU A 257 -30.24 0.70 8.15
N ASP A 258 -31.28 0.74 7.32
CA ASP A 258 -31.47 1.81 6.34
C ASP A 258 -31.57 3.19 6.98
N ASN A 259 -32.30 3.27 8.10
CA ASN A 259 -32.38 4.47 8.91
C ASN A 259 -31.04 4.80 9.55
N ALA A 260 -30.34 3.84 10.16
CA ALA A 260 -29.05 4.07 10.79
C ALA A 260 -27.98 4.58 9.80
N VAL A 261 -27.97 4.06 8.55
CA VAL A 261 -27.10 4.58 7.49
C VAL A 261 -27.45 6.03 7.15
N ALA A 262 -28.74 6.32 6.94
CA ALA A 262 -29.19 7.68 6.61
C ALA A 262 -28.88 8.69 7.74
N ASP A 263 -29.07 8.27 8.99
CA ASP A 263 -28.79 9.08 10.17
C ASP A 263 -27.29 9.41 10.27
N LEU A 264 -26.42 8.41 10.08
CA LEU A 264 -24.97 8.61 10.13
C LEU A 264 -24.49 9.50 8.98
N ASP A 265 -25.02 9.32 7.77
CA ASP A 265 -24.68 10.16 6.62
C ASP A 265 -25.09 11.62 6.86
N GLN A 266 -26.28 11.84 7.42
CA GLN A 266 -26.77 13.18 7.77
C GLN A 266 -25.92 13.84 8.87
N ILE A 267 -25.60 13.12 9.96
CA ILE A 267 -24.70 13.60 11.02
C ILE A 267 -23.33 13.96 10.45
N THR A 268 -22.79 13.11 9.56
CA THR A 268 -21.49 13.33 8.92
C THR A 268 -21.50 14.58 8.03
N LEU A 269 -22.60 14.82 7.32
CA LEU A 269 -22.81 16.03 6.51
C LEU A 269 -22.85 17.28 7.40
N ASP A 270 -23.64 17.27 8.47
CA ASP A 270 -23.77 18.39 9.40
C ASP A 270 -22.44 18.70 10.12
N ILE A 271 -21.70 17.68 10.56
CA ILE A 271 -20.34 17.84 11.13
C ILE A 271 -19.37 18.43 10.10
N SER A 272 -19.51 18.06 8.83
CA SER A 272 -18.71 18.64 7.75
C SER A 272 -19.05 20.12 7.51
N GLY A 273 -20.30 20.53 7.71
CA GLY A 273 -20.69 21.93 7.77
C GLY A 273 -20.01 22.68 8.92
N LEU A 274 -20.05 22.10 10.13
CA LEU A 274 -19.48 22.71 11.35
C LEU A 274 -17.96 22.91 11.30
N LYS A 275 -17.20 21.99 10.67
CA LYS A 275 -15.74 22.15 10.50
C LYS A 275 -15.38 23.19 9.42
N GLY A 276 -16.30 23.51 8.50
CA GLY A 276 -16.03 24.37 7.35
C GLY A 276 -14.90 23.83 6.46
N GLY A 277 -13.93 24.69 6.12
CA GLY A 277 -12.76 24.32 5.31
C GLY A 277 -11.64 23.60 6.07
N GLU A 278 -11.85 23.25 7.34
CA GLU A 278 -10.83 22.68 8.22
C GLU A 278 -10.96 21.15 8.35
N ASN A 279 -9.89 20.49 8.80
CA ASN A 279 -9.87 19.03 8.94
C ASN A 279 -10.77 18.49 10.06
N SER A 280 -11.13 19.32 11.06
CA SER A 280 -12.03 18.95 12.16
C SER A 280 -12.65 20.19 12.82
N ILE A 281 -13.73 20.01 13.58
CA ILE A 281 -14.33 21.08 14.40
C ILE A 281 -13.30 21.64 15.39
N LYS A 282 -12.45 20.77 15.97
CA LYS A 282 -11.35 21.19 16.84
C LYS A 282 -10.30 22.06 16.12
N ALA A 283 -9.95 21.73 14.88
CA ALA A 283 -9.08 22.56 14.06
C ALA A 283 -9.74 23.90 13.75
N ARG A 284 -11.03 23.90 13.40
CA ARG A 284 -11.82 25.12 13.20
C ARG A 284 -11.83 26.03 14.42
N TYR A 285 -12.09 25.48 15.60
CA TYR A 285 -12.05 26.22 16.86
C TYR A 285 -10.64 26.76 17.15
N ALA A 286 -9.58 25.99 16.88
CA ALA A 286 -8.20 26.45 17.03
C ALA A 286 -7.90 27.65 16.10
N SER A 287 -8.33 27.61 14.84
CA SER A 287 -8.19 28.71 13.89
C SER A 287 -8.93 29.97 14.37
N LEU A 288 -10.15 29.83 14.90
CA LEU A 288 -10.90 30.94 15.50
C LEU A 288 -10.20 31.52 16.74
N LYS A 289 -9.67 30.65 17.60
CA LYS A 289 -8.90 31.03 18.79
C LYS A 289 -7.62 31.78 18.43
N ASP A 290 -6.90 31.36 17.39
CA ASP A 290 -5.69 32.05 16.94
C ASP A 290 -6.02 33.41 16.31
N ALA A 291 -7.13 33.52 15.56
CA ALA A 291 -7.65 34.81 15.09
C ALA A 291 -7.98 35.75 16.26
N PHE A 292 -8.62 35.24 17.32
CA PHE A 292 -8.89 36.01 18.55
C PHE A 292 -7.61 36.45 19.26
N LYS A 293 -6.60 35.58 19.39
CA LYS A 293 -5.32 35.96 20.02
C LYS A 293 -4.62 37.09 19.25
N LEU A 294 -4.67 37.06 17.92
CA LEU A 294 -4.04 38.05 17.04
C LEU A 294 -4.76 39.41 17.13
N ALA A 295 -6.10 39.41 17.12
CA ALA A 295 -6.92 40.60 17.18
C ALA A 295 -8.09 40.41 18.19
N PRO A 296 -7.85 40.59 19.50
CA PRO A 296 -8.88 40.41 20.52
C PRO A 296 -9.92 41.53 20.43
N GLY A 297 -11.17 41.18 20.14
CA GLY A 297 -12.31 42.09 20.08
C GLY A 297 -13.62 41.37 19.81
N ASP A 298 -14.72 42.12 19.72
CA ASP A 298 -16.08 41.60 19.69
C ASP A 298 -16.32 40.53 18.63
N VAL A 299 -15.90 40.79 17.39
CA VAL A 299 -16.12 39.87 16.28
C VAL A 299 -15.41 38.54 16.51
N THR A 300 -14.14 38.59 16.93
CA THR A 300 -13.32 37.38 17.09
C THR A 300 -13.67 36.61 18.36
N PHE A 301 -14.13 37.28 19.41
CA PHE A 301 -14.59 36.63 20.64
C PHE A 301 -15.96 35.98 20.46
N LYS A 302 -16.92 36.68 19.84
CA LYS A 302 -18.25 36.12 19.52
C LYS A 302 -18.18 34.90 18.61
N ALA A 303 -17.22 34.86 17.70
CA ALA A 303 -17.00 33.70 16.84
C ALA A 303 -16.70 32.40 17.63
N LEU A 304 -16.09 32.49 18.83
CA LEU A 304 -15.86 31.32 19.69
C LEU A 304 -17.16 30.79 20.29
N PHE A 305 -18.04 31.69 20.74
CA PHE A 305 -19.37 31.33 21.25
C PHE A 305 -20.28 30.78 20.16
N ASN A 306 -20.34 31.46 19.01
CA ASN A 306 -21.19 31.06 17.89
C ASN A 306 -20.91 29.63 17.45
N LEU A 307 -19.64 29.21 17.36
CA LEU A 307 -19.34 27.83 17.00
C LEU A 307 -19.88 26.82 18.04
N ILE A 308 -19.85 27.15 19.33
CA ILE A 308 -20.41 26.27 20.38
C ILE A 308 -21.93 26.22 20.26
N TYR A 309 -22.58 27.36 20.03
CA TYR A 309 -24.03 27.43 19.81
C TYR A 309 -24.45 26.68 18.54
N ASP A 310 -23.76 26.87 17.40
CA ASP A 310 -24.01 26.13 16.16
C ASP A 310 -23.91 24.61 16.36
N MET A 311 -22.97 24.14 17.21
CA MET A 311 -22.85 22.72 17.55
C MET A 311 -24.04 22.23 18.36
N VAL A 312 -24.56 23.04 19.28
CA VAL A 312 -25.73 22.72 20.11
C VAL A 312 -27.00 22.71 19.28
N ASP A 313 -27.15 23.66 18.35
CA ASP A 313 -28.23 23.68 17.37
C ASP A 313 -28.27 22.36 16.61
N LYS A 314 -27.12 21.89 16.11
CA LYS A 314 -27.07 20.59 15.42
C LYS A 314 -27.48 19.42 16.29
N ILE A 315 -27.05 19.38 17.55
CA ILE A 315 -27.46 18.32 18.47
C ILE A 315 -28.97 18.38 18.76
N ASP A 316 -29.53 19.57 18.92
CA ASP A 316 -30.96 19.76 19.11
C ASP A 316 -31.76 19.34 17.87
N GLU A 317 -31.33 19.76 16.68
CA GLU A 317 -31.95 19.35 15.42
C GLU A 317 -31.98 17.83 15.27
N TRP A 318 -30.91 17.14 15.65
CA TRP A 318 -30.85 15.68 15.61
C TRP A 318 -31.79 15.00 16.61
N ALA A 319 -32.10 15.63 17.74
CA ALA A 319 -33.04 15.10 18.73
C ALA A 319 -34.51 15.44 18.41
N ALA A 320 -34.78 16.64 17.91
CA ALA A 320 -36.14 17.15 17.71
C ALA A 320 -36.73 16.83 16.32
N LYS A 321 -35.91 16.88 15.27
CA LYS A 321 -36.40 16.81 13.88
C LYS A 321 -36.40 15.36 13.39
N ALA A 322 -37.54 14.68 13.53
CA ALA A 322 -37.73 13.29 13.06
C ALA A 322 -37.52 13.07 11.54
N ASN A 323 -37.53 14.14 10.75
CA ASN A 323 -37.19 14.08 9.32
C ASN A 323 -35.67 14.08 9.07
N LEU A 324 -34.88 14.52 10.05
CA LEU A 324 -33.43 14.61 9.99
C LEU A 324 -32.79 13.31 10.48
N ILE A 325 -33.24 12.82 11.65
CA ILE A 325 -32.83 11.53 12.22
C ILE A 325 -34.06 10.63 12.33
N LYS A 326 -33.96 9.43 11.76
CA LYS A 326 -35.06 8.45 11.64
C LYS A 326 -35.00 7.37 12.72
N GLY A 327 -33.81 7.06 13.22
CA GLY A 327 -33.59 6.02 14.23
C GLY A 327 -34.04 6.45 15.63
N SER A 328 -35.19 5.93 16.08
CA SER A 328 -35.76 6.28 17.38
C SER A 328 -34.83 6.02 18.57
N LYS A 329 -34.03 4.96 18.54
CA LYS A 329 -33.05 4.67 19.61
C LYS A 329 -31.92 5.69 19.66
N LEU A 330 -31.44 6.14 18.50
CA LEU A 330 -30.41 7.18 18.43
C LEU A 330 -30.95 8.51 18.99
N ILE A 331 -32.19 8.87 18.65
CA ILE A 331 -32.86 10.04 19.22
C ILE A 331 -32.88 9.95 20.76
N THR A 332 -33.31 8.83 21.34
CA THR A 332 -33.34 8.63 22.80
C THR A 332 -31.94 8.75 23.45
N ASP A 333 -30.90 8.27 22.77
CA ASP A 333 -29.52 8.41 23.27
C ASP A 333 -29.04 9.87 23.21
N ILE A 334 -29.42 10.62 22.17
CA ILE A 334 -29.12 12.06 22.06
C ILE A 334 -29.86 12.85 23.14
N GLU A 335 -31.16 12.59 23.35
CA GLU A 335 -31.94 13.18 24.44
C GLU A 335 -31.32 12.92 25.83
N SER A 336 -30.80 11.71 26.03
CA SER A 336 -30.09 11.33 27.26
C SER A 336 -28.76 12.08 27.39
N LEU A 337 -28.01 12.24 26.30
CA LEU A 337 -26.77 13.03 26.27
C LEU A 337 -27.02 14.51 26.60
N ILE A 338 -28.13 15.07 26.08
CA ILE A 338 -28.57 16.43 26.39
C ILE A 338 -28.80 16.57 27.89
N SER A 339 -29.63 15.69 28.46
CA SER A 339 -30.01 15.73 29.88
C SER A 339 -28.82 15.52 30.83
N ASN A 340 -27.93 14.58 30.50
CA ASN A 340 -26.91 14.10 31.44
C ASN A 340 -25.59 14.89 31.37
N ALA A 341 -25.31 15.57 30.25
CA ALA A 341 -24.02 16.22 30.04
C ALA A 341 -24.16 17.64 29.50
N LEU A 342 -24.81 17.81 28.35
CA LEU A 342 -24.76 19.09 27.63
C LEU A 342 -25.52 20.21 28.33
N LYS A 343 -26.65 19.91 28.97
CA LYS A 343 -27.46 20.92 29.67
C LYS A 343 -26.61 21.70 30.68
N ALA A 344 -25.83 21.01 31.51
CA ALA A 344 -24.98 21.67 32.52
C ALA A 344 -23.84 22.50 31.89
N SER A 345 -23.24 22.01 30.79
CA SER A 345 -22.25 22.77 30.03
C SER A 345 -22.84 24.05 29.44
N MET A 346 -24.08 23.99 28.94
CA MET A 346 -24.76 25.14 28.36
C MET A 346 -25.27 26.12 29.41
N GLU A 347 -25.78 25.65 30.55
CA GLU A 347 -26.05 26.54 31.70
C GLU A 347 -24.80 27.33 32.09
N THR A 348 -23.63 26.69 32.08
CA THR A 348 -22.36 27.36 32.37
C THR A 348 -21.99 28.38 31.29
N LEU A 349 -22.11 28.03 30.00
CA LEU A 349 -21.81 28.94 28.88
C LEU A 349 -22.72 30.17 28.86
N ILE A 350 -24.02 29.96 29.08
CA ILE A 350 -25.02 31.03 29.15
C ILE A 350 -24.70 31.95 30.34
N GLY A 351 -24.25 31.40 31.47
CA GLY A 351 -23.77 32.19 32.59
C GLY A 351 -22.57 33.07 32.23
N TYR A 352 -21.63 32.55 31.42
CA TYR A 352 -20.51 33.32 30.88
C TYR A 352 -20.97 34.42 29.92
N ASP A 353 -21.86 34.12 28.99
CA ASP A 353 -22.44 35.05 28.02
C ASP A 353 -23.15 36.23 28.73
N LYS A 354 -24.01 35.93 29.71
CA LYS A 354 -24.66 36.95 30.56
C LYS A 354 -23.64 37.85 31.28
N SER A 355 -22.55 37.26 31.79
CA SER A 355 -21.48 38.05 32.42
C SER A 355 -20.71 38.88 31.41
N ALA A 356 -20.61 38.46 30.15
CA ALA A 356 -19.94 39.22 29.11
C ALA A 356 -20.65 40.56 28.87
N ASP A 357 -21.99 40.54 28.83
CA ASP A 357 -22.82 41.74 28.64
C ASP A 357 -22.65 42.75 29.78
N ASP A 358 -22.55 42.27 31.02
CA ASP A 358 -22.31 43.12 32.19
C ASP A 358 -20.86 43.66 32.25
N GLN A 359 -19.88 42.89 31.77
CA GLN A 359 -18.45 43.16 32.01
C GLN A 359 -17.72 43.82 30.85
N LEU A 360 -18.22 43.76 29.61
CA LEU A 360 -17.56 44.27 28.41
C LEU A 360 -18.31 45.48 27.83
N THR A 361 -17.59 46.38 27.15
CA THR A 361 -18.20 47.52 26.45
C THR A 361 -18.62 47.10 25.04
N GLY A 362 -19.91 46.81 24.88
CA GLY A 362 -20.52 46.36 23.62
C GLY A 362 -21.76 45.50 23.89
N ALA A 363 -22.66 45.35 22.92
CA ALA A 363 -23.78 44.41 23.06
C ALA A 363 -23.26 42.99 22.86
N TYR A 364 -22.94 42.29 23.96
CA TYR A 364 -22.32 40.97 23.94
C TYR A 364 -23.28 39.82 24.18
N ASP A 365 -24.50 40.14 24.59
CA ASP A 365 -25.61 39.21 24.73
C ASP A 365 -25.93 38.47 23.41
N LEU A 366 -25.22 37.37 23.17
CA LEU A 366 -25.49 36.45 22.06
C LEU A 366 -26.67 35.54 22.41
N TYR A 367 -26.79 35.20 23.69
CA TYR A 367 -27.88 34.39 24.23
C TYR A 367 -29.26 34.96 23.91
N SER A 368 -29.51 36.27 24.05
CA SER A 368 -30.85 36.82 23.78
C SER A 368 -31.25 36.82 22.30
N ALA A 369 -30.27 36.69 21.39
CA ALA A 369 -30.50 36.54 19.96
C ALA A 369 -30.58 35.06 19.51
N TYR A 370 -30.36 34.12 20.43
CA TYR A 370 -30.37 32.69 20.17
C TYR A 370 -31.82 32.17 20.06
N ASP A 371 -32.10 31.39 19.02
CA ASP A 371 -33.42 30.78 18.78
C ASP A 371 -33.66 29.64 19.77
N PRO A 372 -34.83 29.54 20.43
CA PRO A 372 -35.11 28.44 21.35
C PRO A 372 -35.00 27.07 20.68
N VAL A 373 -34.14 26.22 21.26
CA VAL A 373 -34.09 24.79 20.98
C VAL A 373 -35.43 24.10 21.21
N GLU A 374 -35.73 23.08 20.41
CA GLU A 374 -37.03 22.39 20.39
C GLU A 374 -37.07 21.21 21.38
N THR A 375 -35.92 20.66 21.76
CA THR A 375 -35.86 19.44 22.59
C THR A 375 -36.17 19.72 24.07
N ALA A 376 -37.17 19.01 24.62
CA ALA A 376 -37.67 19.23 25.99
C ALA A 376 -36.61 19.02 27.09
N GLN A 377 -35.60 18.20 26.83
CA GLN A 377 -34.53 17.81 27.76
C GLN A 377 -33.62 19.01 28.13
N TRP A 378 -33.58 20.06 27.31
CA TRP A 378 -32.94 21.33 27.66
C TRP A 378 -33.66 22.05 28.81
N GLY A 379 -34.95 21.77 29.03
CA GLY A 379 -35.79 22.51 29.97
C GLY A 379 -35.91 23.97 29.57
N ASN A 380 -35.73 24.90 30.53
CA ASN A 380 -35.99 26.32 30.30
C ASN A 380 -34.73 27.14 29.93
N ILE A 381 -33.56 26.51 29.77
CA ILE A 381 -32.28 27.24 29.74
C ILE A 381 -32.12 28.14 28.51
N PHE A 382 -32.82 27.86 27.42
CA PHE A 382 -32.84 28.68 26.19
C PHE A 382 -34.18 29.42 25.98
N THR A 383 -35.03 29.45 26.99
CA THR A 383 -36.34 30.09 26.90
C THR A 383 -36.36 31.44 27.63
N ALA A 384 -37.42 32.22 27.43
CA ALA A 384 -37.65 33.44 28.21
C ALA A 384 -37.78 33.17 29.73
N ALA A 385 -38.06 31.93 30.15
CA ALA A 385 -38.14 31.51 31.55
C ALA A 385 -36.77 31.09 32.14
N ASN A 386 -35.67 31.37 31.45
CA ASN A 386 -34.32 30.99 31.88
C ASN A 386 -33.92 31.69 33.20
N THR A 387 -33.60 30.90 34.23
CA THR A 387 -33.14 31.35 35.55
C THR A 387 -31.63 31.18 35.80
N VAL A 388 -30.86 30.79 34.79
CA VAL A 388 -29.39 30.61 34.88
C VAL A 388 -28.74 31.92 35.31
N ALA A 389 -27.97 31.87 36.40
CA ALA A 389 -27.26 33.02 36.94
C ALA A 389 -26.02 33.35 36.09
N ALA A 390 -25.65 34.64 36.05
CA ALA A 390 -24.40 35.09 35.45
C ALA A 390 -23.20 34.53 36.24
N VAL A 391 -22.19 34.02 35.53
CA VAL A 391 -20.95 33.47 36.10
C VAL A 391 -19.75 34.27 35.60
N ASN A 392 -19.15 35.07 36.49
CA ASN A 392 -18.07 35.98 36.08
C ASN A 392 -16.73 35.24 35.90
N ILE A 393 -16.24 35.25 34.66
CA ILE A 393 -14.91 34.77 34.26
C ILE A 393 -14.02 35.88 33.67
N TYR A 394 -14.53 37.11 33.64
CA TYR A 394 -13.90 38.28 33.04
C TYR A 394 -13.11 39.00 34.14
N GLY A 395 -11.78 39.05 33.99
CA GLY A 395 -10.88 39.69 34.96
C GLY A 395 -11.03 41.22 35.01
N THR A 396 -9.94 41.91 35.35
CA THR A 396 -9.90 43.38 35.37
C THR A 396 -9.12 43.94 34.18
N GLY A 397 -9.40 45.19 33.77
CA GLY A 397 -8.63 45.91 32.75
C GLY A 397 -9.46 46.26 31.51
N THR A 398 -8.80 46.40 30.36
CA THR A 398 -9.47 46.64 29.06
C THR A 398 -10.27 45.41 28.64
N ASP A 399 -11.27 45.59 27.77
CA ASP A 399 -12.10 44.48 27.31
C ASP A 399 -11.29 43.37 26.64
N ALA A 400 -10.28 43.75 25.85
CA ALA A 400 -9.33 42.79 25.28
C ALA A 400 -8.61 41.94 26.36
N ALA A 401 -8.27 42.53 27.52
CA ALA A 401 -7.64 41.79 28.63
C ALA A 401 -8.66 40.89 29.37
N LYS A 402 -9.89 41.37 29.54
CA LYS A 402 -11.01 40.61 30.12
C LYS A 402 -11.34 39.38 29.27
N MET A 403 -11.51 39.54 27.95
CA MET A 403 -11.77 38.45 27.01
C MET A 403 -10.65 37.41 27.02
N LYS A 404 -9.37 37.84 27.07
CA LYS A 404 -8.23 36.93 27.17
C LYS A 404 -8.24 36.10 28.46
N THR A 405 -8.74 36.67 29.55
CA THR A 405 -8.88 35.96 30.83
C THR A 405 -10.01 34.92 30.79
N ALA A 406 -11.10 35.23 30.07
CA ALA A 406 -12.26 34.37 29.91
C ALA A 406 -12.05 33.22 28.91
N GLU A 407 -11.23 33.42 27.88
CA GLU A 407 -11.01 32.49 26.76
C GLU A 407 -10.71 31.03 27.18
N PRO A 408 -9.89 30.73 28.20
CA PRO A 408 -9.65 29.36 28.62
C PRO A 408 -10.91 28.64 29.14
N SER A 409 -11.80 29.35 29.83
CA SER A 409 -13.06 28.79 30.35
C SER A 409 -14.03 28.47 29.23
N ILE A 410 -14.09 29.31 28.18
CA ILE A 410 -14.90 29.06 26.99
C ILE A 410 -14.36 27.85 26.21
N THR A 411 -13.04 27.75 26.10
CA THR A 411 -12.38 26.57 25.49
C THR A 411 -12.70 25.28 26.23
N LEU A 412 -12.84 25.31 27.55
CA LEU A 412 -13.25 24.13 28.32
C LEU A 412 -14.65 23.67 27.94
N ILE A 413 -15.62 24.60 27.81
CA ILE A 413 -16.98 24.27 27.35
C ILE A 413 -16.95 23.73 25.92
N PHE A 414 -16.20 24.36 25.01
CA PHE A 414 -16.02 23.86 23.66
C PHE A 414 -15.56 22.39 23.65
N HIS A 415 -14.57 22.03 24.47
CA HIS A 415 -14.11 20.63 24.56
C HIS A 415 -15.19 19.67 25.03
N GLN A 416 -16.05 20.08 25.97
CA GLN A 416 -17.18 19.27 26.45
C GLN A 416 -18.24 19.07 25.35
N VAL A 417 -18.63 20.15 24.65
CA VAL A 417 -19.61 20.07 23.55
C VAL A 417 -19.04 19.29 22.36
N ASN A 418 -17.76 19.47 22.03
CA ASN A 418 -17.10 18.70 20.97
C ASN A 418 -17.02 17.20 21.31
N ALA A 419 -16.82 16.85 22.58
CA ALA A 419 -16.88 15.46 23.03
C ALA A 419 -18.29 14.88 22.87
N ALA A 420 -19.34 15.68 23.12
CA ALA A 420 -20.72 15.26 22.91
C ALA A 420 -21.05 15.03 21.42
N VAL A 421 -20.67 15.96 20.52
CA VAL A 421 -20.82 15.76 19.06
C VAL A 421 -20.12 14.48 18.61
N SER A 422 -18.89 14.25 19.09
CA SER A 422 -18.13 13.03 18.79
C SER A 422 -18.85 11.77 19.30
N LYS A 423 -19.50 11.86 20.46
CA LYS A 423 -20.26 10.75 21.05
C LYS A 423 -21.53 10.42 20.25
N VAL A 424 -22.23 11.42 19.72
CA VAL A 424 -23.37 11.19 18.83
C VAL A 424 -22.94 10.46 17.56
N MET A 425 -21.86 10.91 16.92
CA MET A 425 -21.31 10.26 15.72
C MET A 425 -20.87 8.81 16.00
N GLU A 426 -20.19 8.56 17.12
CA GLU A 426 -19.80 7.21 17.56
C GLU A 426 -21.03 6.31 17.78
N THR A 427 -22.07 6.85 18.40
CA THR A 427 -23.31 6.12 18.70
C THR A 427 -24.09 5.78 17.42
N ALA A 428 -24.21 6.73 16.49
CA ALA A 428 -24.82 6.49 15.17
C ALA A 428 -24.06 5.41 14.38
N SER A 429 -22.72 5.48 14.36
CA SER A 429 -21.87 4.44 13.73
C SER A 429 -22.01 3.07 14.40
N THR A 430 -22.19 3.04 15.73
CA THR A 430 -22.43 1.81 16.49
C THR A 430 -23.76 1.17 16.10
N TYR A 431 -24.82 1.96 15.89
CA TYR A 431 -26.11 1.46 15.44
C TYR A 431 -26.04 0.84 14.05
N GLU A 432 -25.39 1.51 13.09
CA GLU A 432 -25.17 0.94 11.76
C GLU A 432 -24.42 -0.40 11.84
N THR A 433 -23.31 -0.43 12.59
CA THR A 433 -22.50 -1.65 12.73
C THR A 433 -23.30 -2.79 13.39
N THR A 434 -24.09 -2.47 14.42
CA THR A 434 -24.89 -3.44 15.16
C THR A 434 -26.01 -4.02 14.29
N TYR A 435 -26.76 -3.17 13.59
CA TYR A 435 -27.82 -3.62 12.69
C TYR A 435 -27.26 -4.35 11.47
N GLY A 436 -26.12 -3.90 10.93
CA GLY A 436 -25.41 -4.59 9.85
C GLY A 436 -24.98 -6.00 10.25
N LYS A 437 -24.44 -6.16 11.46
CA LYS A 437 -24.11 -7.47 12.02
C LYS A 437 -25.34 -8.35 12.21
N ASN A 438 -26.41 -7.81 12.78
CA ASN A 438 -27.67 -8.54 12.94
C ASN A 438 -28.19 -9.02 11.57
N LEU A 439 -28.19 -8.14 10.57
CA LEU A 439 -28.59 -8.49 9.21
C LEU A 439 -27.70 -9.59 8.61
N TYR A 440 -26.38 -9.52 8.81
CA TYR A 440 -25.46 -10.58 8.37
C TYR A 440 -25.78 -11.94 9.01
N ASP A 441 -26.14 -11.95 10.30
CA ASP A 441 -26.41 -13.17 11.04
C ASP A 441 -27.80 -13.76 10.72
N THR A 442 -28.78 -12.92 10.32
CA THR A 442 -30.18 -13.32 10.12
C THR A 442 -30.64 -13.41 8.66
N HIS A 443 -30.10 -12.60 7.76
CA HIS A 443 -30.53 -12.53 6.36
C HIS A 443 -29.64 -13.39 5.45
N THR A 444 -30.14 -14.56 5.03
CA THR A 444 -29.35 -15.53 4.24
C THR A 444 -28.77 -14.96 2.96
N ILE A 445 -29.57 -14.28 2.13
CA ILE A 445 -29.10 -13.75 0.83
C ILE A 445 -28.06 -12.64 1.03
N TYR A 446 -28.25 -11.75 2.00
CA TYR A 446 -27.27 -10.73 2.36
C TYR A 446 -25.95 -11.39 2.80
N LYS A 447 -26.01 -12.39 3.70
CA LYS A 447 -24.84 -13.14 4.16
C LYS A 447 -24.08 -13.78 3.00
N THR A 448 -24.76 -14.53 2.14
CA THR A 448 -24.12 -15.20 0.99
C THR A 448 -23.56 -14.20 0.00
N THR A 449 -24.23 -13.06 -0.19
CA THR A 449 -23.75 -11.97 -1.05
C THR A 449 -22.45 -11.37 -0.49
N ILE A 450 -22.42 -10.98 0.79
CA ILE A 450 -21.22 -10.42 1.43
C ILE A 450 -20.07 -11.42 1.42
N THR A 451 -20.31 -12.70 1.73
CA THR A 451 -19.28 -13.74 1.69
C THR A 451 -18.72 -13.92 0.27
N THR A 452 -19.59 -14.04 -0.74
CA THR A 452 -19.14 -14.22 -2.13
C THR A 452 -18.34 -13.02 -2.63
N LEU A 453 -18.78 -11.80 -2.32
CA LEU A 453 -18.07 -10.59 -2.69
C LEU A 453 -16.69 -10.54 -2.00
N SER A 454 -16.64 -10.77 -0.69
CA SER A 454 -15.38 -10.78 0.08
C SER A 454 -14.40 -11.81 -0.50
N ASP A 455 -14.85 -13.04 -0.77
CA ASP A 455 -14.02 -14.09 -1.35
C ASP A 455 -13.45 -13.67 -2.71
N THR A 456 -14.27 -13.07 -3.58
CA THR A 456 -13.81 -12.65 -4.91
C THR A 456 -12.90 -11.43 -4.91
N MET A 457 -13.03 -10.55 -3.91
CA MET A 457 -12.18 -9.35 -3.79
C MET A 457 -10.82 -9.66 -3.13
N THR A 458 -10.63 -10.86 -2.57
CA THR A 458 -9.34 -11.29 -1.98
C THR A 458 -8.37 -11.94 -2.97
N VAL A 459 -8.72 -11.94 -4.27
CA VAL A 459 -7.88 -12.47 -5.34
C VAL A 459 -6.85 -11.42 -5.76
N LEU A 460 -5.57 -11.75 -5.70
CA LEU A 460 -4.46 -10.83 -5.91
C LEU A 460 -3.42 -11.39 -6.90
N PRO A 461 -2.80 -10.52 -7.71
CA PRO A 461 -1.65 -10.91 -8.52
C PRO A 461 -0.46 -11.37 -7.65
N PRO A 462 0.31 -12.37 -8.10
CA PRO A 462 1.36 -12.99 -7.28
C PRO A 462 2.62 -12.13 -7.06
N SER A 463 2.90 -11.12 -7.90
CA SER A 463 4.18 -10.40 -7.89
C SER A 463 4.58 -9.82 -6.55
N GLY A 464 3.64 -9.29 -5.77
CA GLY A 464 3.88 -8.78 -4.42
C GLY A 464 4.39 -9.87 -3.46
N ALA A 465 3.73 -11.03 -3.43
CA ALA A 465 4.16 -12.17 -2.62
C ALA A 465 5.54 -12.70 -3.07
N ILE A 466 5.74 -12.84 -4.38
CA ILE A 466 6.99 -13.35 -4.96
C ILE A 466 8.17 -12.41 -4.67
N ALA A 467 7.98 -11.09 -4.73
CA ALA A 467 9.01 -10.13 -4.33
C ALA A 467 9.41 -10.33 -2.86
N GLY A 468 8.45 -10.67 -1.99
CA GLY A 468 8.70 -11.04 -0.60
C GLY A 468 9.54 -12.31 -0.49
N ILE A 469 9.16 -13.35 -1.24
CA ILE A 469 9.92 -14.61 -1.31
C ILE A 469 11.36 -14.39 -1.78
N TYR A 470 11.58 -13.52 -2.77
CA TYR A 470 12.94 -13.18 -3.22
C TYR A 470 13.74 -12.55 -2.08
N ALA A 471 13.18 -11.56 -1.39
CA ALA A 471 13.85 -10.92 -0.25
C ALA A 471 14.15 -11.90 0.89
N MET A 472 13.20 -12.78 1.20
CA MET A 472 13.36 -13.80 2.23
C MET A 472 14.45 -14.82 1.88
N VAL A 473 14.46 -15.34 0.64
CA VAL A 473 15.44 -16.33 0.21
C VAL A 473 16.82 -15.72 0.14
N ASP A 474 16.95 -14.51 -0.41
CA ASP A 474 18.22 -13.81 -0.51
C ASP A 474 18.84 -13.57 0.87
N THR A 475 18.03 -13.11 1.83
CA THR A 475 18.48 -12.84 3.20
C THR A 475 18.93 -14.10 3.93
N ASN A 476 18.19 -15.20 3.76
CA ASN A 476 18.45 -16.44 4.50
C ASN A 476 19.50 -17.35 3.84
N ARG A 477 19.67 -17.25 2.52
CA ARG A 477 20.38 -18.24 1.71
C ARG A 477 21.23 -17.70 0.57
N GLY A 478 21.24 -16.38 0.37
CA GLY A 478 21.94 -15.71 -0.71
C GLY A 478 21.20 -15.80 -2.05
N VAL A 479 21.44 -14.79 -2.90
CA VAL A 479 20.78 -14.61 -4.19
C VAL A 479 21.02 -15.75 -5.19
N TRP A 480 22.09 -16.54 -4.98
CA TRP A 480 22.41 -17.72 -5.80
C TRP A 480 21.49 -18.91 -5.53
N LYS A 481 20.67 -18.89 -4.47
CA LYS A 481 19.62 -19.89 -4.25
C LYS A 481 18.37 -19.53 -5.06
N ALA A 482 17.91 -20.47 -5.88
CA ALA A 482 16.62 -20.38 -6.57
C ALA A 482 15.45 -20.07 -5.60
N PRO A 483 14.63 -19.04 -5.85
CA PRO A 483 13.49 -18.67 -5.00
C PRO A 483 12.25 -19.55 -5.27
N ALA A 484 12.45 -20.86 -5.25
CA ALA A 484 11.42 -21.88 -5.47
C ALA A 484 11.52 -22.99 -4.41
N ASN A 485 10.47 -23.81 -4.32
CA ASN A 485 10.19 -24.73 -3.23
C ASN A 485 10.10 -23.98 -1.88
N VAL A 486 9.33 -22.90 -1.87
CA VAL A 486 9.11 -22.03 -0.71
C VAL A 486 7.62 -21.80 -0.56
N SER A 487 7.09 -21.94 0.67
CA SER A 487 5.69 -21.75 0.97
C SER A 487 5.30 -20.27 0.96
N LEU A 488 4.12 -19.97 0.41
CA LEU A 488 3.51 -18.65 0.49
C LEU A 488 2.72 -18.50 1.79
N SER A 489 2.88 -17.36 2.45
CA SER A 489 2.12 -16.96 3.64
C SER A 489 0.90 -16.12 3.25
N ASN A 490 -0.18 -16.25 4.02
CA ASN A 490 -1.45 -15.54 3.82
C ASN A 490 -2.18 -15.84 2.49
N VAL A 491 -1.87 -16.96 1.86
CA VAL A 491 -2.60 -17.49 0.69
C VAL A 491 -3.46 -18.68 1.13
N LEU A 492 -4.76 -18.63 0.85
CA LEU A 492 -5.72 -19.68 1.17
C LEU A 492 -5.75 -20.73 0.07
N GLU A 493 -5.92 -20.27 -1.17
CA GLU A 493 -6.02 -21.10 -2.36
C GLU A 493 -5.48 -20.36 -3.58
N LEU A 494 -5.37 -21.10 -4.67
CA LEU A 494 -5.01 -20.58 -5.99
C LEU A 494 -6.30 -20.35 -6.78
N THR A 495 -6.30 -19.39 -7.71
CA THR A 495 -7.41 -19.26 -8.67
C THR A 495 -7.56 -20.52 -9.50
N GLU A 496 -6.44 -21.17 -9.82
CA GLU A 496 -6.39 -22.37 -10.64
C GLU A 496 -5.50 -23.45 -10.02
N THR A 497 -5.88 -24.72 -10.17
CA THR A 497 -5.07 -25.84 -9.70
C THR A 497 -4.27 -26.42 -10.86
N ILE A 498 -2.98 -26.10 -10.91
CA ILE A 498 -2.09 -26.57 -11.97
C ILE A 498 -1.56 -27.98 -11.67
N ASP A 499 -1.82 -28.92 -12.58
CA ASP A 499 -1.28 -30.28 -12.54
C ASP A 499 0.13 -30.38 -13.14
N ASN A 500 0.70 -31.59 -13.24
CA ASN A 500 2.04 -31.76 -13.79
C ASN A 500 2.10 -31.51 -15.30
N LYS A 501 1.07 -31.91 -16.05
CA LYS A 501 1.02 -31.81 -17.50
C LYS A 501 0.82 -30.36 -17.94
N GLU A 502 -0.03 -29.63 -17.24
CA GLU A 502 -0.21 -28.18 -17.44
C GLU A 502 1.07 -27.42 -17.11
N GLN A 503 1.78 -27.82 -16.04
CA GLN A 503 3.07 -27.22 -15.70
C GLN A 503 4.15 -27.48 -16.75
N GLU A 504 4.18 -28.64 -17.41
CA GLU A 504 5.17 -28.94 -18.45
C GLU A 504 5.17 -27.85 -19.52
N ASP A 505 3.98 -27.50 -20.01
CA ASP A 505 3.80 -26.45 -21.00
C ASP A 505 4.22 -25.08 -20.46
N LEU A 506 3.84 -24.72 -19.23
CA LEU A 506 4.26 -23.45 -18.59
C LEU A 506 5.79 -23.33 -18.50
N ASN A 507 6.45 -24.41 -18.12
CA ASN A 507 7.87 -24.41 -17.80
C ASN A 507 8.75 -24.48 -19.05
N VAL A 508 8.38 -25.27 -20.07
CA VAL A 508 9.07 -25.39 -21.36
C VAL A 508 8.06 -25.23 -22.49
N ASP A 509 8.18 -24.14 -23.24
CA ASP A 509 7.45 -23.98 -24.49
C ASP A 509 8.42 -24.21 -25.67
N VAL A 510 8.07 -25.12 -26.58
CA VAL A 510 8.91 -25.49 -27.74
C VAL A 510 8.80 -24.51 -28.91
N THR A 511 7.81 -23.62 -28.91
CA THR A 511 7.45 -22.73 -30.02
C THR A 511 7.86 -21.29 -29.73
N ALA A 512 7.31 -20.68 -28.68
CA ALA A 512 7.59 -19.33 -28.20
C ALA A 512 8.88 -19.27 -27.35
N GLY A 513 9.25 -20.36 -26.68
CA GLY A 513 10.48 -20.46 -25.88
C GLY A 513 10.50 -19.69 -24.56
N LYS A 514 9.34 -19.22 -24.11
CA LYS A 514 9.16 -18.35 -22.93
C LYS A 514 8.60 -19.14 -21.76
N SER A 515 9.35 -19.19 -20.65
CA SER A 515 8.91 -19.87 -19.42
C SER A 515 8.04 -18.98 -18.55
N ILE A 516 7.07 -19.61 -17.89
CA ILE A 516 6.24 -19.03 -16.85
C ILE A 516 6.37 -19.93 -15.61
N ASN A 517 6.54 -19.34 -14.44
CA ASN A 517 6.74 -20.09 -13.20
C ASN A 517 5.40 -20.38 -12.53
N ALA A 518 5.10 -21.66 -12.31
CA ALA A 518 3.89 -22.08 -11.62
C ALA A 518 4.01 -21.91 -10.10
N ILE A 519 2.92 -21.51 -9.48
CA ILE A 519 2.66 -21.61 -8.03
C ILE A 519 1.68 -22.79 -7.87
N ARG A 520 1.96 -23.71 -6.95
CA ARG A 520 1.22 -24.98 -6.86
C ARG A 520 0.88 -25.36 -5.43
N GLY A 521 -0.33 -25.89 -5.24
CA GLY A 521 -0.76 -26.51 -4.00
C GLY A 521 -0.29 -27.96 -3.89
N PHE A 522 0.26 -28.34 -2.74
CA PHE A 522 0.68 -29.70 -2.43
C PHE A 522 0.09 -30.17 -1.11
N THR A 523 -0.55 -31.34 -1.12
CA THR A 523 -1.06 -31.97 0.10
C THR A 523 0.06 -32.13 1.15
N GLY A 524 -0.17 -31.59 2.34
CA GLY A 524 0.79 -31.63 3.46
C GLY A 524 1.96 -30.64 3.39
N LYS A 525 2.11 -29.87 2.30
CA LYS A 525 3.14 -28.80 2.18
C LYS A 525 2.57 -27.40 1.94
N GLY A 526 1.27 -27.29 1.65
CA GLY A 526 0.61 -26.03 1.35
C GLY A 526 0.92 -25.54 -0.07
N ILE A 527 0.80 -24.23 -0.26
CA ILE A 527 1.03 -23.57 -1.56
C ILE A 527 2.49 -23.16 -1.67
N LEU A 528 3.18 -23.65 -2.69
CA LEU A 528 4.60 -23.44 -2.92
C LEU A 528 4.84 -22.69 -4.23
N VAL A 529 5.83 -21.80 -4.24
CA VAL A 529 6.44 -21.31 -5.49
C VAL A 529 7.18 -22.49 -6.14
N TRP A 530 6.80 -22.87 -7.36
CA TRP A 530 7.22 -24.13 -7.98
C TRP A 530 7.85 -23.93 -9.38
N GLY A 531 8.55 -22.80 -9.56
CA GLY A 531 9.38 -22.50 -10.73
C GLY A 531 10.44 -21.45 -10.42
N ALA A 532 11.59 -21.50 -11.09
CA ALA A 532 12.69 -20.56 -10.90
C ALA A 532 13.39 -20.17 -12.22
N ARG A 533 12.65 -20.15 -13.33
CA ARG A 533 13.14 -19.76 -14.65
C ARG A 533 12.89 -18.28 -14.93
N THR A 534 13.82 -17.66 -15.65
CA THR A 534 13.58 -16.36 -16.29
C THR A 534 12.63 -16.56 -17.48
N LEU A 535 12.18 -15.48 -18.12
CA LEU A 535 11.44 -15.59 -19.37
C LEU A 535 12.29 -16.22 -20.49
N ALA A 536 13.63 -16.17 -20.40
CA ALA A 536 14.55 -16.82 -21.31
C ALA A 536 14.74 -18.32 -20.98
N GLY A 537 13.64 -19.06 -20.89
CA GLY A 537 13.61 -20.45 -20.42
C GLY A 537 14.46 -21.42 -21.23
N ASN A 538 14.50 -21.25 -22.55
CA ASN A 538 15.25 -22.11 -23.45
C ASN A 538 16.72 -21.68 -23.63
N ASP A 539 17.12 -20.54 -23.04
CA ASP A 539 18.51 -20.11 -23.02
C ASP A 539 19.34 -21.08 -22.15
N ASN A 540 20.58 -21.36 -22.54
CA ASN A 540 21.45 -22.29 -21.78
C ASN A 540 22.28 -21.58 -20.70
N GLU A 541 22.45 -20.27 -20.79
CA GLU A 541 23.20 -19.42 -19.87
C GLU A 541 22.27 -18.78 -18.85
N TRP A 542 21.18 -18.15 -19.33
CA TRP A 542 20.35 -17.24 -18.55
C TRP A 542 18.99 -17.83 -18.14
N ARG A 543 18.85 -19.15 -18.23
CA ARG A 543 17.61 -19.88 -17.87
C ARG A 543 17.08 -19.57 -16.48
N TYR A 544 17.96 -19.45 -15.49
CA TYR A 544 17.56 -19.46 -14.08
C TYR A 544 17.64 -18.08 -13.42
N ILE A 545 16.62 -17.78 -12.63
CA ILE A 545 16.48 -16.52 -11.90
C ILE A 545 17.68 -16.27 -10.99
N SER A 546 18.09 -17.30 -10.21
CA SER A 546 19.21 -17.17 -9.28
C SER A 546 20.54 -16.88 -9.99
N VAL A 547 20.74 -17.41 -11.19
CA VAL A 547 21.94 -17.16 -11.99
C VAL A 547 21.95 -15.70 -12.47
N ARG A 548 20.88 -15.23 -13.13
CA ARG A 548 20.84 -13.84 -13.63
C ARG A 548 20.93 -12.83 -12.49
N ARG A 549 20.19 -13.03 -11.39
CA ARG A 549 20.20 -12.10 -10.25
C ARG A 549 21.54 -12.09 -9.52
N PHE A 550 22.24 -13.22 -9.43
CA PHE A 550 23.60 -13.25 -8.90
C PHE A 550 24.57 -12.43 -9.77
N PHE A 551 24.48 -12.56 -11.10
CA PHE A 551 25.29 -11.72 -12.00
C PHE A 551 24.99 -10.23 -11.81
N ASN A 552 23.72 -9.82 -11.75
CA ASN A 552 23.37 -8.41 -11.49
C ASN A 552 24.01 -7.89 -10.19
N MET A 553 23.91 -8.65 -9.10
CA MET A 553 24.51 -8.27 -7.81
C MET A 553 26.03 -8.12 -7.92
N VAL A 554 26.72 -9.09 -8.51
CA VAL A 554 28.19 -9.07 -8.62
C VAL A 554 28.67 -7.94 -9.53
N GLU A 555 28.04 -7.78 -10.70
CA GLU A 555 28.35 -6.72 -11.67
C GLU A 555 28.23 -5.34 -10.99
N GLU A 556 27.14 -5.09 -10.27
CA GLU A 556 26.89 -3.80 -9.62
C GLU A 556 27.79 -3.57 -8.39
N SER A 557 28.06 -4.61 -7.59
CA SER A 557 28.99 -4.54 -6.45
C SER A 557 30.42 -4.19 -6.89
N ILE A 558 30.90 -4.87 -7.95
CA ILE A 558 32.24 -4.62 -8.51
C ILE A 558 32.31 -3.23 -9.12
N LYS A 559 31.29 -2.81 -9.88
CA LYS A 559 31.22 -1.47 -10.49
C LYS A 559 31.31 -0.36 -9.43
N LYS A 560 30.53 -0.44 -8.37
CA LYS A 560 30.58 0.56 -7.27
C LYS A 560 31.91 0.54 -6.53
N SER A 561 32.47 -0.64 -6.28
CA SER A 561 33.70 -0.79 -5.52
C SER A 561 34.97 -0.48 -6.31
N THR A 562 34.88 -0.40 -7.64
CA THR A 562 36.00 -0.02 -8.53
C THR A 562 36.02 1.47 -8.86
N TYR A 563 35.06 2.26 -8.36
CA TYR A 563 34.96 3.69 -8.68
C TYR A 563 36.20 4.51 -8.27
N TRP A 564 36.89 4.12 -7.20
CA TRP A 564 38.13 4.77 -6.78
C TRP A 564 39.25 4.69 -7.83
N ALA A 565 39.21 3.70 -8.74
CA ALA A 565 40.22 3.53 -9.77
C ALA A 565 40.02 4.48 -10.96
N VAL A 566 38.87 5.17 -11.03
CA VAL A 566 38.62 6.18 -12.06
C VAL A 566 39.54 7.37 -11.80
N PHE A 567 40.28 7.80 -12.84
CA PHE A 567 41.32 8.84 -12.80
C PHE A 567 42.60 8.49 -12.02
N GLU A 568 42.77 7.25 -11.58
CA GLU A 568 44.08 6.77 -11.12
C GLU A 568 45.02 6.54 -12.33
N PRO A 569 46.35 6.57 -12.12
CA PRO A 569 47.30 6.20 -13.18
C PRO A 569 46.98 4.83 -13.76
N ASN A 570 46.80 4.75 -15.08
CA ASN A 570 46.53 3.50 -15.82
C ASN A 570 47.82 2.66 -15.95
N ASP A 571 48.29 2.14 -14.82
CA ASP A 571 49.53 1.36 -14.71
C ASP A 571 49.31 0.01 -14.02
N ALA A 572 50.35 -0.83 -14.03
CA ALA A 572 50.30 -2.17 -13.46
C ALA A 572 49.93 -2.21 -11.97
N ASN A 573 50.24 -1.17 -11.19
CA ASN A 573 49.88 -1.14 -9.76
C ASN A 573 48.37 -1.00 -9.58
N THR A 574 47.73 -0.12 -10.36
CA THR A 574 46.27 0.05 -10.34
C THR A 574 45.57 -1.23 -10.79
N TRP A 575 46.07 -1.87 -11.86
CA TRP A 575 45.52 -3.13 -12.37
C TRP A 575 45.56 -4.25 -11.33
N ILE A 576 46.70 -4.43 -10.66
CA ILE A 576 46.87 -5.47 -9.63
C ILE A 576 45.94 -5.23 -8.45
N LYS A 577 45.75 -3.98 -8.02
CA LYS A 577 44.82 -3.65 -6.93
C LYS A 577 43.37 -3.97 -7.30
N VAL A 578 42.92 -3.59 -8.50
CA VAL A 578 41.58 -3.89 -8.99
C VAL A 578 41.36 -5.39 -9.11
N LYS A 579 42.32 -6.10 -9.70
CA LYS A 579 42.28 -7.57 -9.81
C LYS A 579 42.19 -8.24 -8.44
N ALA A 580 43.09 -7.91 -7.52
CA ALA A 580 43.12 -8.52 -6.19
C ALA A 580 41.82 -8.26 -5.41
N MET A 581 41.26 -7.06 -5.51
CA MET A 581 39.97 -6.72 -4.90
C MET A 581 38.84 -7.62 -5.41
N ILE A 582 38.73 -7.79 -6.75
CA ILE A 582 37.69 -8.62 -7.37
C ILE A 582 37.91 -10.10 -7.05
N GLU A 583 39.14 -10.60 -7.16
CA GLU A 583 39.48 -11.99 -6.83
C GLU A 583 39.13 -12.32 -5.38
N ASN A 584 39.51 -11.46 -4.43
CA ASN A 584 39.19 -11.66 -3.02
C ASN A 584 37.68 -11.75 -2.78
N TYR A 585 36.88 -10.90 -3.43
CA TYR A 585 35.43 -10.94 -3.34
C TYR A 585 34.85 -12.25 -3.89
N LEU A 586 35.28 -12.67 -5.08
CA LEU A 586 34.81 -13.90 -5.71
C LEU A 586 35.27 -15.16 -4.96
N VAL A 587 36.43 -15.14 -4.28
CA VAL A 587 36.83 -16.19 -3.34
C VAL A 587 35.84 -16.32 -2.20
N GLN A 588 35.36 -15.21 -1.63
CA GLN A 588 34.33 -15.28 -0.57
C GLN A 588 33.03 -15.88 -1.12
N LYS A 589 32.55 -15.43 -2.29
CA LYS A 589 31.33 -15.99 -2.90
C LYS A 589 31.47 -17.47 -3.25
N TRP A 590 32.66 -17.92 -3.65
CA TRP A 590 32.94 -19.35 -3.83
C TRP A 590 32.87 -20.11 -2.50
N ARG A 591 33.44 -19.58 -1.41
CA ARG A 591 33.35 -20.17 -0.06
C ARG A 591 31.92 -20.23 0.47
N ASP A 592 31.10 -19.23 0.14
CA ASP A 592 29.67 -19.18 0.46
C ASP A 592 28.85 -20.20 -0.37
N GLY A 593 29.47 -20.88 -1.34
CA GLY A 593 28.83 -21.87 -2.20
C GLY A 593 28.04 -21.27 -3.37
N ALA A 594 28.24 -19.98 -3.69
CA ALA A 594 27.58 -19.32 -4.81
C ALA A 594 28.17 -19.73 -6.18
N LEU A 595 29.46 -20.04 -6.20
CA LEU A 595 30.20 -20.43 -7.40
C LEU A 595 30.56 -21.92 -7.36
N ALA A 596 30.36 -22.60 -8.49
CA ALA A 596 30.64 -24.01 -8.67
C ALA A 596 32.12 -24.25 -9.01
N GLY A 597 32.73 -25.26 -8.39
CA GLY A 597 34.09 -25.69 -8.71
C GLY A 597 34.85 -26.18 -7.47
N ALA A 598 35.71 -27.18 -7.65
CA ALA A 598 36.48 -27.77 -6.55
C ALA A 598 37.57 -26.83 -5.99
N LYS A 599 37.99 -25.82 -6.76
CA LYS A 599 38.97 -24.79 -6.38
C LYS A 599 38.61 -23.45 -7.04
N PRO A 600 39.08 -22.29 -6.51
CA PRO A 600 38.74 -20.97 -7.05
C PRO A 600 38.97 -20.82 -8.54
N GLY A 601 40.08 -21.33 -9.08
CA GLY A 601 40.38 -21.24 -10.53
C GLY A 601 39.50 -22.10 -11.44
N HIS A 602 38.65 -22.98 -10.90
CA HIS A 602 37.55 -23.61 -11.67
C HIS A 602 36.26 -22.78 -11.63
N ALA A 603 36.12 -21.95 -10.60
CA ALA A 603 34.89 -21.24 -10.27
C ALA A 603 34.83 -19.84 -10.88
N PHE A 604 35.98 -19.15 -10.98
CA PHE A 604 36.05 -17.84 -11.62
C PHE A 604 37.45 -17.54 -12.15
N PHE A 605 37.55 -16.50 -12.98
CA PHE A 605 38.82 -15.88 -13.37
C PHE A 605 38.70 -14.36 -13.43
N VAL A 606 39.81 -13.66 -13.20
CA VAL A 606 39.93 -12.20 -13.34
C VAL A 606 41.23 -11.88 -14.10
N ASN A 607 41.09 -11.38 -15.32
CA ASN A 607 42.22 -11.03 -16.17
C ASN A 607 42.29 -9.50 -16.36
N VAL A 608 43.49 -8.95 -16.19
CA VAL A 608 43.80 -7.55 -16.51
C VAL A 608 45.30 -7.43 -16.79
N GLY A 609 45.66 -6.73 -17.86
CA GLY A 609 47.05 -6.36 -18.13
C GLY A 609 47.37 -6.12 -19.61
N LEU A 610 48.52 -5.47 -19.86
CA LEU A 610 49.08 -5.26 -21.19
C LEU A 610 49.47 -6.60 -21.83
N GLY A 611 48.95 -6.87 -23.02
CA GLY A 611 49.14 -8.14 -23.73
C GLY A 611 48.29 -9.30 -23.19
N VAL A 612 47.42 -9.04 -22.21
CA VAL A 612 46.44 -10.00 -21.68
C VAL A 612 45.03 -9.59 -22.08
N THR A 613 44.57 -8.43 -21.60
CA THR A 613 43.24 -7.87 -21.90
C THR A 613 43.31 -6.50 -22.59
N MET A 614 44.48 -5.87 -22.60
CA MET A 614 44.69 -4.53 -23.14
C MET A 614 45.85 -4.51 -24.13
N THR A 615 45.70 -3.68 -25.15
CA THR A 615 46.79 -3.29 -26.06
C THR A 615 47.47 -2.01 -25.55
N ALA A 616 48.61 -1.64 -26.15
CA ALA A 616 49.24 -0.36 -25.87
C ALA A 616 48.31 0.83 -26.23
N GLN A 617 47.49 0.67 -27.28
CA GLN A 617 46.52 1.68 -27.70
C GLN A 617 45.43 1.88 -26.64
N ASP A 618 44.93 0.81 -26.03
CA ASP A 618 43.94 0.92 -24.95
C ASP A 618 44.47 1.76 -23.79
N ILE A 619 45.74 1.58 -23.41
CA ILE A 619 46.38 2.36 -22.34
C ILE A 619 46.51 3.83 -22.74
N LEU A 620 46.95 4.12 -23.97
CA LEU A 620 47.07 5.48 -24.49
C LEU A 620 45.72 6.20 -24.58
N GLU A 621 44.66 5.46 -24.87
CA GLU A 621 43.27 5.95 -24.88
C GLU A 621 42.64 5.98 -23.48
N GLY A 622 43.38 5.62 -22.44
CA GLY A 622 42.91 5.66 -21.05
C GLY A 622 41.92 4.56 -20.68
N ARG A 623 41.82 3.48 -21.46
CA ARG A 623 40.98 2.32 -21.18
C ARG A 623 41.70 1.29 -20.30
N MET A 624 41.01 0.82 -19.27
CA MET A 624 41.42 -0.31 -18.44
C MET A 624 40.40 -1.46 -18.60
N ASN A 625 40.75 -2.49 -19.35
CA ASN A 625 39.85 -3.63 -19.62
C ASN A 625 40.09 -4.76 -18.61
N VAL A 626 39.08 -5.06 -17.79
CA VAL A 626 39.09 -6.18 -16.84
C VAL A 626 38.11 -7.23 -17.32
N GLU A 627 38.58 -8.44 -17.56
CA GLU A 627 37.75 -9.57 -17.99
C GLU A 627 37.48 -10.49 -16.79
N ILE A 628 36.20 -10.77 -16.52
CA ILE A 628 35.74 -11.52 -15.36
C ILE A 628 34.82 -12.64 -15.83
N GLY A 629 35.12 -13.87 -15.48
CA GLY A 629 34.25 -15.02 -15.71
C GLY A 629 33.89 -15.72 -14.42
N MET A 630 32.65 -16.21 -14.32
CA MET A 630 32.12 -16.87 -13.12
C MET A 630 31.24 -18.07 -13.47
N ALA A 631 31.41 -19.17 -12.74
CA ALA A 631 30.60 -20.38 -12.84
C ALA A 631 29.58 -20.42 -11.68
N VAL A 632 28.41 -19.81 -11.86
CA VAL A 632 27.38 -19.75 -10.81
C VAL A 632 26.68 -21.11 -10.65
N VAL A 633 26.36 -21.49 -9.41
CA VAL A 633 25.63 -22.73 -9.12
C VAL A 633 24.23 -22.70 -9.77
N ARG A 634 23.87 -23.80 -10.42
CA ARG A 634 22.54 -24.00 -11.03
C ARG A 634 21.67 -24.87 -10.12
N PRO A 635 20.35 -24.60 -10.04
CA PRO A 635 19.45 -25.46 -9.27
C PRO A 635 19.25 -26.82 -9.94
N ALA A 636 19.06 -27.87 -9.13
CA ALA A 636 18.59 -29.17 -9.61
C ALA A 636 17.07 -29.12 -9.80
N GLU A 637 16.62 -28.91 -11.03
CA GLU A 637 15.21 -28.83 -11.39
C GLU A 637 14.56 -30.21 -11.54
N PHE A 638 15.30 -31.19 -12.09
CA PHE A 638 14.81 -32.54 -12.33
C PHE A 638 15.62 -33.56 -11.53
N ILE A 639 14.93 -34.42 -10.76
CA ILE A 639 15.52 -35.56 -10.04
C ILE A 639 14.93 -36.83 -10.61
N ILE A 640 15.74 -37.63 -11.31
CA ILE A 640 15.30 -38.87 -11.97
C ILE A 640 15.78 -40.06 -11.14
N LEU A 641 14.86 -40.73 -10.46
CA LEU A 641 15.13 -41.97 -9.72
C LEU A 641 14.97 -43.17 -10.67
N LYS A 642 16.07 -43.86 -10.96
CA LYS A 642 16.07 -45.05 -11.82
C LYS A 642 16.09 -46.29 -10.95
N PHE A 643 14.96 -46.99 -10.88
CA PHE A 643 14.84 -48.27 -10.19
C PHE A 643 15.15 -49.41 -11.16
N ALA A 644 15.98 -50.36 -10.72
CA ALA A 644 16.21 -51.61 -11.43
C ALA A 644 15.90 -52.77 -10.49
N HIS A 645 15.14 -53.75 -10.98
CA HIS A 645 14.93 -54.99 -10.24
C HIS A 645 16.21 -55.82 -10.35
N LYS A 646 17.00 -55.86 -9.27
CA LYS A 646 18.17 -56.73 -9.18
C LYS A 646 17.69 -58.15 -8.85
N MET A 647 17.94 -59.10 -9.75
CA MET A 647 17.66 -60.51 -9.46
C MET A 647 18.50 -60.98 -8.28
N GLN A 648 17.92 -61.86 -7.46
CA GLN A 648 18.59 -62.42 -6.31
C GLN A 648 19.83 -63.21 -6.75
N GLU A 649 21.01 -62.78 -6.29
CA GLU A 649 22.31 -63.40 -6.58
C GLU A 649 22.66 -64.45 -5.50
N SER A 650 21.69 -65.28 -5.10
CA SER A 650 21.79 -66.59 -4.42
C SER A 650 20.49 -66.99 -3.74
#